data_AF-A0A817HZU9-F1
#
_entry.id   AF-A0A817HZU9-F1
#
_cell.length_a   1.000
_cell.length_b   1.000
_cell.length_c   1.000
_cell.angle_alpha   90.00
_cell.angle_beta   90.00
_cell.angle_gamma   90.00
#
_symmetry.space_group_name_H-M   'P 1'
#
loop_
_entity.id
_entity.type
_entity.pdbx_description
1 polymer ?
#
loop_
_entity_poly.entity_id
_entity_poly.type
_entity_poly.pdbx_seq_one_letter_code
_entity_poly.pdbx_strand_id
1 'polypeptide(L)'
;MATDRSQLCGRRVAVFGTGSSGVQVIPVIAQQAKHLFVFQRTATFTVPAQNKPLEPVYEQWWKSNYAEHRKQMLETIIGCLAPDTRNCSAMSVTSDERLQEYEKQWQKGRLNFLGAFNDLVLNQEANDTAAEFLRIKIREIVKDPAVVEKLLPYGFPLGAKRLCLDTDYFDTFNHDNVTLVDLRQESINEITPTGIRIGDRKYELDDIVFATGFDAFIGALFKIDIRGRAGKTLREKWVGGPSTYLGLMTSDFPNLFIMTGLGNPTVFANAALCIEQNVDWIVNCLVYLRTNHHETIEPNAEAENDWGKYINAVANFTLFSKADSWFNGANIEGKPKVFMACACGVSNYRKKCQDIVVNGYQENNARTKSVVMAMNTSEYALEHRCIWSTCNVTGYPSTFLDYKLDCCTLPVPLNYARPDRLITISMSRLSPLRSTSDNNTLFILMGGPGGSGWSLVENVALLIPAQFGITLILPDHRGTGLSTVLGCDDNHLQTITTDCITYLTSKWTIEGLNQFTITAAAHDLSVQMQVYQADHPGRISIYSVSYGTLWLDRFLQIYPTLIQSAIMDGVINPILISISRYDLFASQVGLQFLTYCQLQPECHSYFPVDQPPYVMLYRILAELDTNKQQCINKYFNEDKPKSDWLRNLFFNMIQSGDTYMDRTVIPAVIFRLNRCNVDDVNVLNFFFRSSFSKINQMQTKQNDPGFLFSNVLNYNIVLSEMWLALNESEVDKETIIAWYKSTLMAPNNAEQLISLRAQWPKYPLDQYYSKVASYTPLLMISGQLDPSTMFDQASQLASITSKTRTFYAIPLAGHITVNIAQVGYYCPLHLVCAWAFPTIFPSEWNDPQCIRYLPATLDFVGATTLGQKYSMKLLNSEPKVQILCRLIRPETVVRLSLSNLIKENTIQLFLSLVDIYQFTRLRSLTLSNVSDDDLDSILHSNITNSLTSLSIDSSVLDNSDTLALISSIIAQKGLHELNLSIDAYGIDQISWPKQCCTLRKLAIKSCTSEQIYLILRQLPNLRHLKLDHLDWFENERSIICEPFEQLISLTIGQTKMPLSELGYLISLTPSLVDLYLIELNVSVNAYYITQWEKLISTQLTRLEKFEFRIICDQYDSANIESIIAPFRTPFWLEQKR
;
A
#
# COMPACT_ATOMS: atom_id res chain seq x y z
N MET A 1 29.47 -41.77 11.72
CA MET A 1 29.16 -42.81 12.72
C MET A 1 29.56 -44.16 12.13
N ALA A 2 30.76 -44.64 12.45
CA ALA A 2 31.19 -45.99 12.16
C ALA A 2 30.60 -46.88 13.27
N THR A 3 29.56 -47.64 12.95
CA THR A 3 28.94 -48.58 13.88
C THR A 3 29.88 -49.75 14.14
N ASP A 4 30.09 -50.02 15.42
CA ASP A 4 30.83 -51.13 15.99
C ASP A 4 30.48 -52.45 15.28
N ARG A 5 31.45 -53.04 14.55
CA ARG A 5 31.30 -54.31 13.81
C ARG A 5 31.05 -55.53 14.72
N SER A 6 30.98 -55.35 16.05
CA SER A 6 30.80 -56.44 17.02
C SER A 6 29.34 -56.78 17.35
N GLN A 7 28.35 -55.97 16.92
CA GLN A 7 26.97 -56.09 17.43
C GLN A 7 26.21 -57.37 17.03
N LEU A 8 26.56 -58.02 15.90
CA LEU A 8 25.84 -59.20 15.40
C LEU A 8 26.57 -60.53 15.69
N CYS A 9 27.72 -60.48 16.36
CA CYS A 9 28.51 -61.66 16.67
C CYS A 9 27.73 -62.64 17.56
N GLY A 10 27.58 -63.88 17.11
CA GLY A 10 26.90 -64.92 17.89
C GLY A 10 25.36 -64.88 17.88
N ARG A 11 24.76 -63.93 17.15
CA ARG A 11 23.30 -63.73 17.08
C ARG A 11 22.67 -64.47 15.89
N ARG A 12 21.39 -64.84 16.01
CA ARG A 12 20.56 -65.39 14.94
C ARG A 12 19.79 -64.26 14.28
N VAL A 13 20.06 -64.01 13.01
CA VAL A 13 19.59 -62.81 12.31
C VAL A 13 18.69 -63.21 11.15
N ALA A 14 17.58 -62.51 10.97
CA ALA A 14 16.77 -62.59 9.75
C ALA A 14 16.98 -61.36 8.88
N VAL A 15 17.12 -61.54 7.56
CA VAL A 15 17.12 -60.44 6.59
C VAL A 15 15.93 -60.61 5.64
N PHE A 16 15.07 -59.58 5.58
CA PHE A 16 13.96 -59.51 4.63
C PHE A 16 14.31 -58.68 3.42
N GLY A 17 14.27 -59.30 2.25
CA GLY A 17 14.47 -58.63 0.97
C GLY A 17 15.88 -58.79 0.41
N THR A 18 15.92 -59.10 -0.88
CA THR A 18 17.15 -59.38 -1.65
C THR A 18 17.32 -58.42 -2.83
N GLY A 19 16.84 -57.18 -2.66
CA GLY A 19 17.23 -56.06 -3.53
C GLY A 19 18.62 -55.54 -3.18
N SER A 20 19.05 -54.40 -3.75
CA SER A 20 20.40 -53.86 -3.57
C SER A 20 20.85 -53.76 -2.10
N SER A 21 19.98 -53.33 -1.18
CA SER A 21 20.31 -53.28 0.25
C SER A 21 20.57 -54.66 0.84
N GLY A 22 19.76 -55.65 0.46
CA GLY A 22 19.92 -57.04 0.88
C GLY A 22 21.21 -57.65 0.34
N VAL A 23 21.43 -57.50 -0.97
CA VAL A 23 22.65 -57.97 -1.66
C VAL A 23 23.93 -57.46 -1.00
N GLN A 24 23.93 -56.22 -0.49
CA GLN A 24 25.09 -55.64 0.18
C GLN A 24 25.23 -56.07 1.65
N VAL A 25 24.12 -56.18 2.38
CA VAL A 25 24.17 -56.43 3.84
C VAL A 25 24.31 -57.91 4.18
N ILE A 26 23.76 -58.81 3.35
CA ILE A 26 23.75 -60.27 3.59
C ILE A 26 25.17 -60.85 3.76
N PRO A 27 26.14 -60.57 2.86
CA PRO A 27 27.51 -61.09 3.01
C PRO A 27 28.20 -60.62 4.29
N VAL A 28 27.98 -59.37 4.66
CA VAL A 28 28.58 -58.77 5.86
C VAL A 28 27.99 -59.36 7.14
N ILE A 29 26.68 -59.59 7.17
CA ILE A 29 26.00 -60.20 8.33
C ILE A 29 26.40 -61.67 8.45
N ALA A 30 26.49 -62.41 7.34
CA ALA A 30 26.84 -63.83 7.33
C ALA A 30 28.22 -64.12 7.96
N GLN A 31 29.16 -63.18 7.85
CA GLN A 31 30.49 -63.27 8.46
C GLN A 31 30.48 -63.18 10.00
N GLN A 32 29.40 -62.70 10.61
CA GLN A 32 29.33 -62.40 12.05
C GLN A 32 28.25 -63.21 12.78
N ALA A 33 27.10 -63.40 12.13
CA ALA A 33 25.94 -64.05 12.72
C ALA A 33 26.23 -65.53 13.04
N LYS A 34 25.71 -66.00 14.19
CA LYS A 34 25.68 -67.44 14.50
C LYS A 34 24.87 -68.20 13.45
N HIS A 35 23.75 -67.62 13.01
CA HIS A 35 22.95 -68.12 11.90
C HIS A 35 22.24 -66.96 11.20
N LEU A 36 22.22 -66.97 9.87
CA LEU A 36 21.54 -65.98 9.05
C LEU A 36 20.41 -66.63 8.24
N PHE A 37 19.18 -66.19 8.46
CA PHE A 37 18.03 -66.56 7.65
C PHE A 37 17.72 -65.45 6.64
N VAL A 38 17.84 -65.76 5.35
CA VAL A 38 17.52 -64.81 4.27
C VAL A 38 16.14 -65.12 3.73
N PHE A 39 15.21 -64.21 3.94
CA PHE A 39 13.83 -64.32 3.46
C PHE A 39 13.68 -63.60 2.13
N GLN A 40 13.71 -64.38 1.04
CA GLN A 40 13.65 -63.90 -0.33
C GLN A 40 12.25 -64.07 -0.91
N ARG A 41 11.67 -62.99 -1.45
CA ARG A 41 10.43 -63.08 -2.24
C ARG A 41 10.68 -63.12 -3.74
N THR A 42 11.70 -62.43 -4.25
CA THR A 42 12.00 -62.43 -5.69
C THR A 42 13.50 -62.30 -5.83
N ALA A 43 14.13 -63.30 -6.44
CA ALA A 43 15.54 -63.25 -6.80
C ALA A 43 15.82 -62.04 -7.71
N THR A 44 16.96 -61.39 -7.51
CA THR A 44 17.39 -60.25 -8.33
C THR A 44 18.58 -60.64 -9.19
N PHE A 45 18.71 -59.99 -10.35
CA PHE A 45 19.96 -60.05 -11.09
C PHE A 45 21.04 -59.23 -10.36
N THR A 46 22.24 -59.79 -10.26
CA THR A 46 23.44 -59.10 -9.78
C THR A 46 24.59 -59.32 -10.76
N VAL A 47 25.57 -58.42 -10.72
CA VAL A 47 26.87 -58.58 -11.36
C VAL A 47 27.96 -58.17 -10.35
N PRO A 48 29.16 -58.75 -10.43
CA PRO A 48 30.20 -58.47 -9.45
C PRO A 48 30.59 -56.99 -9.46
N ALA A 49 30.78 -56.42 -8.27
CA ALA A 49 31.23 -55.05 -8.10
C ALA A 49 32.69 -54.87 -8.56
N GLN A 50 33.53 -55.91 -8.38
CA GLN A 50 34.98 -55.87 -8.59
C GLN A 50 35.64 -54.67 -7.87
N ASN A 51 35.17 -54.40 -6.64
CA ASN A 51 35.64 -53.26 -5.88
C ASN A 51 37.10 -53.45 -5.47
N LYS A 52 37.93 -52.44 -5.68
CA LYS A 52 39.36 -52.44 -5.35
C LYS A 52 39.82 -51.06 -4.91
N PRO A 53 40.90 -50.95 -4.11
CA PRO A 53 41.49 -49.66 -3.77
C PRO A 53 41.78 -48.84 -5.03
N LEU A 54 41.52 -47.53 -4.96
CA LEU A 54 41.81 -46.61 -6.06
C LEU A 54 43.33 -46.37 -6.12
N GLU A 55 43.95 -46.68 -7.26
CA GLU A 55 45.39 -46.47 -7.43
C GLU A 55 45.71 -44.96 -7.48
N PRO A 56 46.71 -44.46 -6.72
CA PRO A 56 47.01 -43.03 -6.65
C PRO A 56 47.31 -42.37 -8.00
N VAL A 57 47.98 -43.10 -8.91
CA VAL A 57 48.29 -42.61 -10.26
C VAL A 57 47.02 -42.44 -11.09
N TYR A 58 46.09 -43.39 -11.01
CA TYR A 58 44.80 -43.30 -11.69
C TYR A 58 43.95 -42.16 -11.13
N GLU A 59 43.94 -41.99 -9.80
CA GLU A 59 43.26 -40.88 -9.14
C GLU A 59 43.83 -39.53 -9.60
N GLN A 60 45.15 -39.38 -9.64
CA GLN A 60 45.81 -38.16 -10.09
C GLN A 60 45.54 -37.87 -11.56
N TRP A 61 45.59 -38.90 -12.42
CA TRP A 61 45.24 -38.79 -13.83
C TRP A 61 43.79 -38.29 -13.99
N TRP A 62 42.83 -38.90 -13.29
CA TRP A 62 41.43 -38.47 -13.33
C TRP A 62 41.24 -37.02 -12.88
N LYS A 63 41.94 -36.62 -11.80
CA LYS A 63 41.86 -35.27 -11.22
C LYS A 63 42.51 -34.19 -12.07
N SER A 64 43.54 -34.52 -12.85
CA SER A 64 44.25 -33.56 -13.72
C SER A 64 43.38 -32.94 -14.81
N ASN A 65 42.27 -33.59 -15.19
CA ASN A 65 41.33 -33.12 -16.21
C ASN A 65 39.86 -33.23 -15.76
N TYR A 66 39.60 -33.05 -14.47
CA TYR A 66 38.31 -33.38 -13.85
C TYR A 66 37.12 -32.65 -14.52
N ALA A 67 37.27 -31.37 -14.83
CA ALA A 67 36.20 -30.56 -15.42
C ALA A 67 35.81 -31.05 -16.82
N GLU A 68 36.78 -31.40 -17.65
CA GLU A 68 36.52 -31.93 -18.99
C GLU A 68 35.89 -33.33 -18.92
N HIS A 69 36.35 -34.19 -18.00
CA HIS A 69 35.68 -35.48 -17.77
C HIS A 69 34.22 -35.30 -17.36
N ARG A 70 33.92 -34.35 -16.47
CA ARG A 70 32.55 -34.00 -16.07
C ARG A 70 31.70 -33.55 -17.26
N LYS A 71 32.25 -32.69 -18.12
CA LYS A 71 31.58 -32.23 -19.34
C LYS A 71 31.26 -33.39 -20.28
N GLN A 72 32.24 -34.25 -20.55
CA GLN A 72 32.05 -35.43 -21.39
C GLN A 72 31.01 -36.39 -20.80
N MET A 73 30.95 -36.56 -19.47
CA MET A 73 29.93 -37.41 -18.85
C MET A 73 28.50 -36.91 -19.11
N LEU A 74 28.27 -35.59 -19.14
CA LEU A 74 26.97 -35.00 -19.45
C LEU A 74 26.50 -35.26 -20.90
N GLU A 75 27.43 -35.62 -21.79
CA GLU A 75 27.14 -35.98 -23.18
C GLU A 75 26.79 -37.46 -23.36
N THR A 76 26.95 -38.27 -22.29
CA THR A 76 26.59 -39.70 -22.31
C THR A 76 25.16 -39.96 -21.85
N ILE A 77 24.59 -41.11 -22.23
CA ILE A 77 23.22 -41.51 -21.85
C ILE A 77 23.09 -41.76 -20.34
N ILE A 78 24.10 -42.36 -19.71
CA ILE A 78 24.07 -42.78 -18.29
C ILE A 78 24.83 -41.86 -17.34
N GLY A 79 25.48 -40.80 -17.84
CA GLY A 79 26.27 -39.89 -16.99
C GLY A 79 27.59 -40.49 -16.48
N CYS A 80 28.24 -41.34 -17.28
CA CYS A 80 29.52 -41.97 -16.94
C CYS A 80 30.39 -42.12 -18.18
N LEU A 81 31.70 -41.89 -18.07
CA LEU A 81 32.66 -42.24 -19.13
C LEU A 81 32.92 -43.75 -19.08
N ALA A 82 32.03 -44.50 -19.73
CA ALA A 82 32.17 -45.94 -19.89
C ALA A 82 32.63 -46.24 -21.33
N PRO A 83 33.94 -46.41 -21.58
CA PRO A 83 34.48 -46.57 -22.93
C PRO A 83 34.15 -47.93 -23.58
N ASP A 84 33.44 -48.81 -22.88
CA ASP A 84 33.30 -50.23 -23.22
C ASP A 84 31.92 -50.61 -23.78
N THR A 85 31.05 -49.64 -24.10
CA THR A 85 29.73 -49.93 -24.67
C THR A 85 29.83 -50.26 -26.15
N ARG A 86 29.43 -51.47 -26.56
CA ARG A 86 29.45 -51.84 -27.98
C ARG A 86 28.24 -51.26 -28.69
N ASN A 87 28.49 -50.57 -29.80
CA ASN A 87 27.43 -50.04 -30.66
C ASN A 87 26.96 -51.07 -31.70
N CYS A 88 26.60 -52.26 -31.26
CA CYS A 88 25.97 -53.29 -32.07
C CYS A 88 24.97 -54.11 -31.24
N SER A 89 24.08 -54.81 -31.93
CA SER A 89 23.08 -55.69 -31.31
C SER A 89 23.71 -56.99 -30.82
N ALA A 90 23.26 -57.52 -29.69
CA ALA A 90 23.67 -58.84 -29.22
C ALA A 90 23.35 -59.94 -30.24
N MET A 91 22.28 -59.75 -31.03
CA MET A 91 21.83 -60.69 -32.05
C MET A 91 22.60 -60.59 -33.37
N SER A 92 23.41 -59.55 -33.54
CA SER A 92 24.23 -59.36 -34.74
C SER A 92 25.58 -60.09 -34.70
N VAL A 93 25.94 -60.69 -33.56
CA VAL A 93 27.18 -61.45 -33.35
C VAL A 93 26.88 -62.93 -33.11
N THR A 94 27.90 -63.77 -33.30
CA THR A 94 27.80 -65.22 -33.01
C THR A 94 27.60 -65.49 -31.52
N SER A 95 27.10 -66.68 -31.16
CA SER A 95 26.93 -67.08 -29.75
C SER A 95 28.25 -67.01 -28.97
N ASP A 96 29.35 -67.42 -29.58
CA ASP A 96 30.66 -67.49 -28.92
C ASP A 96 31.22 -66.09 -28.67
N GLU A 97 31.15 -65.19 -29.66
CA GLU A 97 31.55 -63.79 -29.49
C GLU A 97 30.71 -63.08 -28.42
N ARG A 98 29.41 -63.40 -28.36
CA ARG A 98 28.50 -62.86 -27.35
C ARG A 98 28.87 -63.31 -25.94
N LEU A 99 29.11 -64.60 -25.76
CA LEU A 99 29.55 -65.18 -24.48
C LEU A 99 30.90 -64.62 -24.04
N GLN A 100 31.85 -64.47 -24.96
CA GLN A 100 33.15 -63.85 -24.67
C GLN A 100 33.01 -62.40 -24.20
N GLU A 101 32.11 -61.62 -24.82
CA GLU A 101 31.85 -60.26 -24.36
C GLU A 101 31.17 -60.23 -22.98
N TYR A 102 30.18 -61.09 -22.74
CA TYR A 102 29.56 -61.19 -21.42
C TYR A 102 30.55 -61.59 -20.34
N GLU A 103 31.44 -62.56 -20.60
CA GLU A 103 32.50 -62.95 -19.68
C GLU A 103 33.45 -61.77 -19.40
N LYS A 104 33.88 -61.06 -20.45
CA LYS A 104 34.72 -59.88 -20.30
C LYS A 104 34.07 -58.80 -19.42
N GLN A 105 32.76 -58.53 -19.60
CA GLN A 105 32.04 -57.55 -18.79
C GLN A 105 31.83 -58.05 -17.35
N TRP A 106 31.57 -59.34 -17.16
CA TRP A 106 31.49 -59.98 -15.84
C TRP A 106 32.82 -59.83 -15.06
N GLN A 107 33.95 -60.11 -15.71
CA GLN A 107 35.28 -59.98 -15.08
C GLN A 107 35.66 -58.53 -14.76
N LYS A 108 35.24 -57.56 -15.60
CA LYS A 108 35.43 -56.14 -15.30
C LYS A 108 34.60 -55.66 -14.11
N GLY A 109 33.44 -56.29 -13.87
CA GLY A 109 32.42 -55.81 -12.97
C GLY A 109 31.86 -54.45 -13.41
N ARG A 110 30.97 -53.86 -12.60
CA ARG A 110 30.25 -52.57 -12.81
C ARG A 110 28.88 -52.72 -13.46
N LEU A 111 28.05 -51.69 -13.26
CA LEU A 111 26.69 -51.62 -13.81
C LEU A 111 26.64 -51.52 -15.34
N ASN A 112 27.78 -51.27 -16.00
CA ASN A 112 27.89 -51.19 -17.45
C ASN A 112 27.79 -52.56 -18.16
N PHE A 113 27.55 -53.66 -17.44
CA PHE A 113 27.22 -54.95 -18.07
C PHE A 113 26.04 -54.82 -19.05
N LEU A 114 25.05 -53.98 -18.73
CA LEU A 114 23.93 -53.69 -19.65
C LEU A 114 24.36 -52.99 -20.94
N GLY A 115 25.57 -52.42 -20.98
CA GLY A 115 26.21 -51.83 -22.15
C GLY A 115 27.04 -52.82 -22.97
N ALA A 116 27.06 -54.12 -22.64
CA ALA A 116 27.76 -55.13 -23.44
C ALA A 116 27.32 -55.10 -24.92
N PHE A 117 26.04 -54.80 -25.15
CA PHE A 117 25.43 -54.51 -26.45
C PHE A 117 24.41 -53.38 -26.32
N ASN A 118 24.08 -52.70 -27.41
CA ASN A 118 23.24 -51.50 -27.39
C ASN A 118 21.72 -51.78 -27.27
N ASP A 119 21.31 -53.05 -27.31
CA ASP A 119 19.91 -53.48 -27.38
C ASP A 119 19.46 -54.37 -26.21
N LEU A 120 20.32 -54.63 -25.21
CA LEU A 120 19.97 -55.52 -24.09
C LEU A 120 18.77 -55.04 -23.27
N VAL A 121 18.49 -53.74 -23.23
CA VAL A 121 17.33 -53.17 -22.52
C VAL A 121 16.18 -52.78 -23.47
N LEU A 122 16.32 -53.06 -24.76
CA LEU A 122 15.39 -52.68 -25.82
C LEU A 122 14.76 -53.89 -26.53
N ASN A 123 15.49 -55.00 -26.63
CA ASN A 123 15.08 -56.21 -27.33
C ASN A 123 15.05 -57.41 -26.37
N GLN A 124 13.90 -58.12 -26.33
CA GLN A 124 13.68 -59.24 -25.42
C GLN A 124 14.62 -60.42 -25.70
N GLU A 125 14.83 -60.78 -26.96
CA GLU A 125 15.69 -61.90 -27.36
C GLU A 125 17.15 -61.64 -27.00
N ALA A 126 17.64 -60.42 -27.26
CA ALA A 126 18.96 -59.98 -26.82
C ALA A 126 19.09 -60.05 -25.29
N ASN A 127 18.09 -59.53 -24.56
CA ASN A 127 18.03 -59.56 -23.10
C ASN A 127 18.09 -60.98 -22.53
N ASP A 128 17.31 -61.89 -23.09
CA ASP A 128 17.20 -63.28 -22.63
C ASP A 128 18.56 -63.98 -22.67
N THR A 129 19.39 -63.67 -23.67
CA THR A 129 20.72 -64.26 -23.78
C THR A 129 21.70 -63.77 -22.71
N ALA A 130 21.63 -62.49 -22.35
CA ALA A 130 22.40 -61.95 -21.23
C ALA A 130 21.86 -62.45 -19.87
N ALA A 131 20.54 -62.53 -19.73
CA ALA A 131 19.89 -63.05 -18.53
C ALA A 131 20.28 -64.51 -18.27
N GLU A 132 20.32 -65.35 -19.31
CA GLU A 132 20.73 -66.74 -19.16
C GLU A 132 22.21 -66.87 -18.82
N PHE A 133 23.09 -66.06 -19.40
CA PHE A 133 24.49 -66.01 -19.00
C PHE A 133 24.64 -65.73 -17.49
N LEU A 134 23.90 -64.76 -16.94
CA LEU A 134 23.93 -64.48 -15.50
C LEU A 134 23.39 -65.64 -14.66
N ARG A 135 22.37 -66.37 -15.13
CA ARG A 135 21.88 -67.59 -14.46
C ARG A 135 22.95 -68.69 -14.46
N ILE A 136 23.69 -68.87 -15.55
CA ILE A 136 24.82 -69.81 -15.62
C ILE A 136 25.87 -69.45 -14.56
N LYS A 137 26.22 -68.16 -14.40
CA LYS A 137 27.16 -67.73 -13.36
C LYS A 137 26.69 -68.07 -11.94
N ILE A 138 25.39 -67.95 -11.65
CA ILE A 138 24.84 -68.34 -10.35
C ILE A 138 25.01 -69.85 -10.13
N ARG A 139 24.72 -70.67 -11.15
CA ARG A 139 24.89 -72.14 -11.10
C ARG A 139 26.36 -72.56 -10.91
N GLU A 140 27.31 -71.77 -11.41
CA GLU A 140 28.74 -72.01 -11.24
C GLU A 140 29.22 -71.70 -9.81
N ILE A 141 28.63 -70.70 -9.14
CA ILE A 141 29.08 -70.21 -7.83
C ILE A 141 28.44 -70.98 -6.66
N VAL A 142 27.13 -71.25 -6.74
CA VAL A 142 26.38 -71.86 -5.62
C VAL A 142 26.39 -73.39 -5.74
N LYS A 143 26.81 -74.07 -4.68
CA LYS A 143 27.07 -75.52 -4.70
C LYS A 143 25.83 -76.38 -4.49
N ASP A 144 24.87 -75.95 -3.67
CA ASP A 144 23.63 -76.70 -3.40
C ASP A 144 22.59 -76.44 -4.52
N PRO A 145 22.19 -77.48 -5.30
CA PRO A 145 21.21 -77.34 -6.37
C PRO A 145 19.85 -76.80 -5.90
N ALA A 146 19.42 -77.11 -4.67
CA ALA A 146 18.14 -76.64 -4.15
C ALA A 146 18.17 -75.14 -3.81
N VAL A 147 19.34 -74.62 -3.44
CA VAL A 147 19.56 -73.18 -3.19
C VAL A 147 19.73 -72.43 -4.50
N VAL A 148 20.43 -73.01 -5.48
CA VAL A 148 20.56 -72.48 -6.85
C VAL A 148 19.19 -72.12 -7.41
N GLU A 149 18.25 -73.07 -7.47
CA GLU A 149 16.93 -72.85 -8.07
C GLU A 149 16.15 -71.70 -7.42
N LYS A 150 16.30 -71.50 -6.11
CA LYS A 150 15.69 -70.38 -5.38
C LYS A 150 16.33 -69.04 -5.71
N LEU A 151 17.62 -69.01 -6.05
CA LEU A 151 18.40 -67.80 -6.36
C LEU A 151 18.32 -67.36 -7.82
N LEU A 152 17.81 -68.20 -8.72
CA LEU A 152 17.70 -67.86 -10.14
C LEU A 152 16.60 -66.80 -10.39
N PRO A 153 16.94 -65.63 -10.96
CA PRO A 153 15.96 -64.61 -11.29
C PRO A 153 15.12 -64.99 -12.53
N TYR A 154 13.81 -65.12 -12.30
CA TYR A 154 12.79 -65.43 -13.31
C TYR A 154 11.58 -64.49 -13.25
N GLY A 155 10.85 -64.42 -14.36
CA GLY A 155 9.57 -63.71 -14.48
C GLY A 155 9.69 -62.23 -14.83
N PHE A 156 10.90 -61.73 -15.12
CA PHE A 156 11.12 -60.37 -15.62
C PHE A 156 12.44 -60.25 -16.39
N PRO A 157 12.56 -59.32 -17.36
CA PRO A 157 13.80 -59.09 -18.11
C PRO A 157 14.94 -58.54 -17.23
N LEU A 158 16.18 -58.84 -17.60
CA LEU A 158 17.37 -58.19 -17.03
C LEU A 158 17.28 -56.67 -17.22
N GLY A 159 17.51 -55.90 -16.15
CA GLY A 159 17.38 -54.44 -16.16
C GLY A 159 15.97 -53.91 -15.89
N ALA A 160 14.91 -54.73 -16.03
CA ALA A 160 13.54 -54.32 -15.67
C ALA A 160 13.36 -54.06 -14.16
N LYS A 161 14.28 -54.58 -13.35
CA LYS A 161 14.60 -54.08 -12.01
C LYS A 161 16.03 -53.56 -12.04
N ARG A 162 16.35 -52.59 -11.16
CA ARG A 162 17.70 -52.03 -11.04
C ARG A 162 18.73 -53.16 -10.81
N LEU A 163 19.69 -53.27 -11.73
CA LEU A 163 20.80 -54.20 -11.61
C LEU A 163 21.60 -53.89 -10.33
N CYS A 164 21.89 -54.92 -9.54
CA CYS A 164 22.64 -54.79 -8.30
C CYS A 164 24.11 -55.13 -8.53
N LEU A 165 25.00 -54.44 -7.81
CA LEU A 165 26.40 -54.83 -7.70
C LEU A 165 26.59 -55.65 -6.43
N ASP A 166 27.24 -56.80 -6.55
CA ASP A 166 27.48 -57.69 -5.43
C ASP A 166 28.96 -57.91 -5.12
N THR A 167 29.24 -58.30 -3.88
CA THR A 167 30.54 -58.76 -3.41
C THR A 167 30.25 -59.96 -2.54
N ASP A 168 30.66 -61.14 -3.02
CA ASP A 168 30.47 -62.45 -2.38
C ASP A 168 29.01 -62.82 -2.07
N TYR A 169 28.02 -62.22 -2.73
CA TYR A 169 26.60 -62.45 -2.43
C TYR A 169 26.16 -63.88 -2.69
N PHE A 170 26.46 -64.42 -3.87
CA PHE A 170 26.11 -65.81 -4.17
C PHE A 170 26.95 -66.80 -3.37
N ASP A 171 28.24 -66.51 -3.17
CA ASP A 171 29.13 -67.37 -2.36
C ASP A 171 28.70 -67.46 -0.89
N THR A 172 28.09 -66.40 -0.35
CA THR A 172 27.53 -66.39 1.01
C THR A 172 26.54 -67.53 1.24
N PHE A 173 25.81 -67.99 0.23
CA PHE A 173 24.87 -69.10 0.36
C PHE A 173 25.53 -70.49 0.37
N ASN A 174 26.84 -70.56 0.19
CA ASN A 174 27.63 -71.78 0.39
C ASN A 174 28.06 -71.96 1.86
N HIS A 175 27.82 -70.98 2.73
CA HIS A 175 28.20 -71.06 4.15
C HIS A 175 27.17 -71.86 4.95
N ASP A 176 27.65 -72.74 5.84
CA ASP A 176 26.80 -73.60 6.67
C ASP A 176 25.85 -72.83 7.62
N ASN A 177 26.21 -71.59 7.98
CA ASN A 177 25.41 -70.74 8.87
C ASN A 177 24.36 -69.88 8.12
N VAL A 178 24.16 -70.08 6.82
CA VAL A 178 23.20 -69.31 6.02
C VAL A 178 22.07 -70.20 5.52
N THR A 179 20.83 -69.74 5.65
CA THR A 179 19.64 -70.46 5.15
C THR A 179 18.77 -69.53 4.31
N LEU A 180 18.53 -69.92 3.06
CA LEU A 180 17.63 -69.22 2.15
C LEU A 180 16.20 -69.76 2.25
N VAL A 181 15.27 -68.87 2.59
CA VAL A 181 13.83 -69.14 2.67
C VAL A 181 13.12 -68.46 1.50
N ASP A 182 12.41 -69.24 0.69
CA ASP A 182 11.67 -68.74 -0.49
C ASP A 182 10.22 -68.40 -0.13
N LEU A 183 9.94 -67.10 -0.01
CA LEU A 183 8.65 -66.55 0.36
C LEU A 183 7.59 -66.65 -0.75
N ARG A 184 7.94 -67.06 -1.98
CA ARG A 184 6.94 -67.37 -3.01
C ARG A 184 6.30 -68.72 -2.81
N GLN A 185 7.03 -69.67 -2.22
CA GLN A 185 6.52 -70.99 -1.90
C GLN A 185 5.88 -71.02 -0.50
N GLU A 186 6.39 -70.21 0.42
CA GLU A 186 6.00 -70.24 1.82
C GLU A 186 5.68 -68.84 2.35
N SER A 187 4.42 -68.60 2.72
CA SER A 187 4.00 -67.30 3.26
C SER A 187 4.23 -67.20 4.77
N ILE A 188 4.65 -66.03 5.24
CA ILE A 188 4.82 -65.73 6.66
C ILE A 188 3.46 -65.66 7.33
N ASN A 189 3.28 -66.40 8.43
CA ASN A 189 2.05 -66.30 9.23
C ASN A 189 2.10 -65.13 10.20
N GLU A 190 3.18 -65.02 10.97
CA GLU A 190 3.36 -63.96 11.96
C GLU A 190 4.83 -63.79 12.37
N ILE A 191 5.14 -62.60 12.89
CA ILE A 191 6.33 -62.36 13.71
C ILE A 191 5.92 -62.58 15.16
N THR A 192 6.59 -63.51 15.83
CA THR A 192 6.42 -63.85 17.25
C THR A 192 7.46 -63.13 18.11
N PRO A 193 7.29 -63.05 19.45
CA PRO A 193 8.29 -62.46 20.34
C PRO A 193 9.69 -63.09 20.25
N THR A 194 9.80 -64.33 19.78
CA THR A 194 11.07 -65.08 19.69
C THR A 194 11.57 -65.28 18.25
N GLY A 195 10.87 -64.74 17.24
CA GLY A 195 11.27 -64.90 15.83
C GLY A 195 10.09 -65.02 14.86
N ILE A 196 10.21 -65.82 13.79
CA ILE A 196 9.21 -65.89 12.70
C ILE A 196 8.55 -67.26 12.62
N ARG A 197 7.25 -67.32 12.35
CA ARG A 197 6.51 -68.56 12.09
C ARG A 197 6.05 -68.67 10.64
N ILE A 198 6.34 -69.83 10.03
CA ILE A 198 5.91 -70.22 8.68
C ILE A 198 5.36 -71.65 8.73
N GLY A 199 4.05 -71.80 8.57
CA GLY A 199 3.32 -73.03 8.89
C GLY A 199 3.59 -73.45 10.34
N ASP A 200 4.10 -74.68 10.50
CA ASP A 200 4.51 -75.25 11.78
C ASP A 200 5.99 -74.97 12.13
N ARG A 201 6.78 -74.41 11.20
CA ARG A 201 8.20 -74.10 11.43
C ARG A 201 8.34 -72.79 12.20
N LYS A 202 9.25 -72.80 13.18
CA LYS A 202 9.66 -71.63 13.96
C LYS A 202 11.12 -71.31 13.67
N TYR A 203 11.36 -70.09 13.20
CA TYR A 203 12.69 -69.51 13.05
C TYR A 203 12.95 -68.65 14.27
N GLU A 204 13.73 -69.14 15.22
CA GLU A 204 14.09 -68.36 16.40
C GLU A 204 15.21 -67.36 16.08
N LEU A 205 15.00 -66.11 16.48
CA LEU A 205 15.81 -64.98 16.04
C LEU A 205 16.08 -64.05 17.21
N ASP A 206 17.26 -63.42 17.15
CA ASP A 206 17.65 -62.39 18.08
C ASP A 206 17.51 -61.00 17.43
N ASP A 207 17.65 -60.90 16.10
CA ASP A 207 17.43 -59.66 15.32
C ASP A 207 16.70 -59.90 13.99
N ILE A 208 16.00 -58.85 13.53
CA ILE A 208 15.36 -58.79 12.22
C ILE A 208 15.83 -57.53 11.49
N VAL A 209 16.31 -57.70 10.25
CA VAL A 209 16.77 -56.64 9.36
C VAL A 209 15.81 -56.51 8.18
N PHE A 210 15.25 -55.31 8.00
CA PHE A 210 14.36 -55.00 6.87
C PHE A 210 15.14 -54.33 5.73
N ALA A 211 15.53 -55.13 4.73
CA ALA A 211 16.09 -54.67 3.46
C ALA A 211 14.98 -54.55 2.39
N THR A 212 13.82 -53.99 2.78
CA THR A 212 12.55 -54.02 2.03
C THR A 212 12.36 -52.87 1.02
N GLY A 213 13.34 -51.98 0.88
CA GLY A 213 13.29 -50.86 -0.05
C GLY A 213 12.60 -49.62 0.51
N PHE A 214 12.03 -48.79 -0.37
CA PHE A 214 11.53 -47.46 -0.03
C PHE A 214 10.22 -47.14 -0.75
N ASP A 215 9.41 -46.26 -0.17
CA ASP A 215 8.36 -45.56 -0.92
C ASP A 215 8.99 -44.48 -1.84
N ALA A 216 9.47 -44.93 -2.99
CA ALA A 216 10.28 -44.13 -3.90
C ALA A 216 9.48 -43.00 -4.61
N PHE A 217 10.17 -41.95 -5.03
CA PHE A 217 9.62 -40.77 -5.73
C PHE A 217 8.68 -39.91 -4.88
N ILE A 218 7.42 -40.33 -4.71
CA ILE A 218 6.36 -39.50 -4.11
C ILE A 218 6.25 -39.66 -2.58
N GLY A 219 6.85 -40.69 -1.98
CA GLY A 219 6.66 -41.01 -0.56
C GLY A 219 7.10 -39.89 0.38
N ALA A 220 8.22 -39.21 0.08
CA ALA A 220 8.66 -38.05 0.86
C ALA A 220 7.74 -36.83 0.65
N LEU A 221 7.33 -36.58 -0.59
CA LEU A 221 6.44 -35.46 -0.94
C LEU A 221 5.07 -35.60 -0.28
N PHE A 222 4.51 -36.81 -0.24
CA PHE A 222 3.20 -37.10 0.35
C PHE A 222 3.16 -37.07 1.88
N LYS A 223 4.34 -37.02 2.54
CA LYS A 223 4.44 -36.79 3.98
C LYS A 223 4.37 -35.30 4.35
N ILE A 224 4.43 -34.40 3.37
CA ILE A 224 4.35 -32.95 3.53
C ILE A 224 2.99 -32.48 3.02
N ASP A 225 2.33 -31.57 3.74
CA ASP A 225 1.08 -30.93 3.26
C ASP A 225 1.40 -29.82 2.24
N ILE A 226 1.78 -30.22 1.03
CA ILE A 226 2.12 -29.30 -0.07
C ILE A 226 0.82 -28.83 -0.75
N ARG A 227 0.60 -27.52 -0.77
CA ARG A 227 -0.59 -26.87 -1.35
C ARG A 227 -0.22 -25.87 -2.44
N GLY A 228 -0.95 -25.93 -3.55
CA GLY A 228 -0.81 -25.06 -4.71
C GLY A 228 -1.93 -24.01 -4.80
N ARG A 229 -2.20 -23.54 -6.02
CA ARG A 229 -3.29 -22.60 -6.34
C ARG A 229 -4.63 -23.12 -5.81
N ALA A 230 -5.47 -22.19 -5.33
CA ALA A 230 -6.78 -22.47 -4.75
C ALA A 230 -6.77 -23.49 -3.59
N GLY A 231 -5.63 -23.66 -2.90
CA GLY A 231 -5.52 -24.57 -1.75
C GLY A 231 -5.46 -26.07 -2.10
N LYS A 232 -5.41 -26.42 -3.40
CA LYS A 232 -5.35 -27.80 -3.89
C LYS A 232 -4.08 -28.49 -3.40
N THR A 233 -4.22 -29.65 -2.78
CA THR A 233 -3.08 -30.41 -2.26
C THR A 233 -2.39 -31.20 -3.37
N LEU A 234 -1.08 -31.42 -3.26
CA LEU A 234 -0.32 -32.22 -4.23
C LEU A 234 -0.83 -33.68 -4.28
N ARG A 235 -1.31 -34.18 -3.14
CA ARG A 235 -1.91 -35.51 -3.02
C ARG A 235 -3.20 -35.64 -3.84
N GLU A 236 -4.07 -34.64 -3.77
CA GLU A 236 -5.30 -34.60 -4.59
C GLU A 236 -4.96 -34.55 -6.09
N LYS A 237 -3.97 -33.74 -6.48
CA LYS A 237 -3.55 -33.63 -7.89
C LYS A 237 -3.02 -34.96 -8.43
N TRP A 238 -2.24 -35.69 -7.64
CA TRP A 238 -1.52 -36.90 -8.09
C TRP A 238 -2.20 -38.21 -7.71
N VAL A 239 -3.52 -38.21 -7.47
CA VAL A 239 -4.29 -39.43 -7.17
C VAL A 239 -4.16 -40.49 -8.29
N GLY A 240 -4.08 -40.05 -9.55
CA GLY A 240 -3.89 -40.91 -10.72
C GLY A 240 -2.43 -41.26 -11.03
N GLY A 241 -1.49 -40.80 -10.20
CA GLY A 241 -0.06 -40.89 -10.44
C GLY A 241 0.60 -39.51 -10.55
N PRO A 242 1.92 -39.43 -10.30
CA PRO A 242 2.64 -38.17 -10.40
C PRO A 242 2.71 -37.66 -11.84
N SER A 243 2.49 -36.36 -12.00
CA SER A 243 2.50 -35.65 -13.28
C SER A 243 3.37 -34.40 -13.14
N THR A 244 4.35 -34.25 -14.02
CA THR A 244 5.38 -33.19 -13.93
C THR A 244 5.78 -32.69 -15.29
N TYR A 245 6.24 -31.44 -15.38
CA TYR A 245 6.98 -30.92 -16.52
C TYR A 245 8.48 -31.04 -16.28
N LEU A 246 9.21 -31.68 -17.21
CA LEU A 246 10.65 -32.00 -17.12
C LEU A 246 11.08 -32.80 -15.88
N GLY A 247 10.14 -33.29 -15.06
CA GLY A 247 10.46 -33.80 -13.73
C GLY A 247 10.93 -32.74 -12.73
N LEU A 248 10.76 -31.45 -13.06
CA LEU A 248 11.21 -30.31 -12.26
C LEU A 248 10.06 -29.50 -11.68
N MET A 249 8.92 -29.45 -12.35
CA MET A 249 7.79 -28.60 -11.94
C MET A 249 6.47 -29.34 -12.14
N THR A 250 5.40 -28.82 -11.56
CA THR A 250 4.04 -29.34 -11.78
C THR A 250 3.04 -28.16 -11.81
N SER A 251 2.09 -28.20 -12.74
CA SER A 251 1.08 -27.13 -12.92
C SER A 251 0.21 -26.98 -11.66
N ASP A 252 -0.39 -25.82 -11.43
CA ASP A 252 -1.09 -25.46 -10.18
C ASP A 252 -0.18 -25.26 -8.96
N PHE A 253 1.14 -25.51 -9.07
CA PHE A 253 2.11 -25.33 -7.97
C PHE A 253 3.25 -24.39 -8.40
N PRO A 254 2.98 -23.07 -8.52
CA PRO A 254 3.98 -22.10 -8.99
C PRO A 254 5.17 -22.04 -8.04
N ASN A 255 6.36 -21.82 -8.60
CA ASN A 255 7.64 -21.73 -7.90
C ASN A 255 8.04 -22.98 -7.08
N LEU A 256 7.31 -24.10 -7.21
CA LEU A 256 7.69 -25.39 -6.64
C LEU A 256 8.62 -26.12 -7.61
N PHE A 257 9.83 -26.42 -7.16
CA PHE A 257 10.79 -27.24 -7.90
C PHE A 257 11.02 -28.60 -7.24
N ILE A 258 11.05 -29.65 -8.04
CA ILE A 258 11.27 -31.04 -7.64
C ILE A 258 12.65 -31.46 -8.15
N MET A 259 13.54 -31.85 -7.24
CA MET A 259 14.95 -32.02 -7.58
C MET A 259 15.29 -33.36 -8.25
N THR A 260 14.74 -34.48 -7.82
CA THR A 260 15.29 -35.80 -8.20
C THR A 260 14.27 -36.90 -8.39
N GLY A 261 14.51 -37.70 -9.42
CA GLY A 261 13.90 -39.01 -9.64
C GLY A 261 12.60 -38.99 -10.44
N LEU A 262 11.68 -38.10 -10.09
CA LEU A 262 10.37 -38.07 -10.70
C LEU A 262 10.43 -37.38 -12.07
N GLY A 263 10.00 -38.07 -13.13
CA GLY A 263 9.90 -37.51 -14.49
C GLY A 263 11.23 -37.14 -15.16
N ASN A 264 12.38 -37.50 -14.58
CA ASN A 264 13.71 -37.21 -15.14
C ASN A 264 14.63 -38.46 -15.11
N PRO A 265 15.84 -38.43 -15.72
CA PRO A 265 16.69 -39.63 -15.87
C PRO A 265 17.36 -40.17 -14.62
N THR A 266 17.31 -39.44 -13.49
CA THR A 266 18.17 -39.65 -12.30
C THR A 266 18.38 -41.10 -11.90
N VAL A 267 17.33 -41.93 -11.88
CA VAL A 267 17.41 -43.33 -11.40
C VAL A 267 18.01 -44.32 -12.41
N PHE A 268 18.09 -43.93 -13.68
CA PHE A 268 18.69 -44.70 -14.78
C PHE A 268 20.09 -44.19 -15.16
N ALA A 269 20.60 -43.20 -14.45
CA ALA A 269 21.87 -42.56 -14.72
C ALA A 269 22.65 -42.30 -13.42
N ASN A 270 23.83 -41.69 -13.54
CA ASN A 270 24.56 -41.13 -12.43
C ASN A 270 23.77 -39.98 -11.80
N ALA A 271 23.12 -40.26 -10.67
CA ALA A 271 22.24 -39.33 -9.99
C ALA A 271 22.92 -37.99 -9.65
N ALA A 272 24.22 -38.00 -9.32
CA ALA A 272 24.94 -36.77 -8.99
C ALA A 272 24.98 -35.79 -10.17
N LEU A 273 25.18 -36.29 -11.40
CA LEU A 273 25.20 -35.44 -12.60
C LEU A 273 23.81 -34.93 -12.97
N CYS A 274 22.77 -35.77 -12.84
CA CYS A 274 21.40 -35.32 -13.02
C CYS A 274 21.02 -34.24 -12.01
N ILE A 275 21.44 -34.39 -10.75
CA ILE A 275 21.24 -33.38 -9.71
C ILE A 275 21.94 -32.08 -10.10
N GLU A 276 23.22 -32.13 -10.48
CA GLU A 276 23.97 -30.94 -10.91
C GLU A 276 23.26 -30.22 -12.07
N GLN A 277 22.86 -30.94 -13.11
CA GLN A 277 22.14 -30.33 -14.23
C GLN A 277 20.76 -29.76 -13.82
N ASN A 278 20.03 -30.41 -12.91
CA ASN A 278 18.77 -29.90 -12.40
C ASN A 278 18.99 -28.63 -11.56
N VAL A 279 20.02 -28.62 -10.70
CA VAL A 279 20.42 -27.44 -9.93
C VAL A 279 20.80 -26.30 -10.87
N ASP A 280 21.63 -26.56 -11.88
CA ASP A 280 22.03 -25.54 -12.87
C ASP A 280 20.82 -24.97 -13.59
N TRP A 281 19.87 -25.81 -14.01
CA TRP A 281 18.64 -25.36 -14.67
C TRP A 281 17.78 -24.51 -13.73
N ILE A 282 17.58 -24.95 -12.49
CA ILE A 282 16.78 -24.22 -11.50
C ILE A 282 17.45 -22.90 -11.12
N VAL A 283 18.77 -22.88 -10.92
CA VAL A 283 19.52 -21.66 -10.62
C VAL A 283 19.45 -20.69 -11.79
N ASN A 284 19.65 -21.16 -13.02
CA ASN A 284 19.48 -20.33 -14.22
C ASN A 284 18.05 -19.79 -14.33
N CYS A 285 17.04 -20.58 -13.94
CA CYS A 285 15.65 -20.17 -13.91
C CYS A 285 15.43 -19.06 -12.88
N LEU A 286 15.87 -19.27 -11.64
CA LEU A 286 15.77 -18.26 -10.58
C LEU A 286 16.53 -16.98 -10.92
N VAL A 287 17.71 -17.08 -11.56
CA VAL A 287 18.45 -15.92 -12.08
C VAL A 287 17.66 -15.23 -13.18
N TYR A 288 17.11 -15.97 -14.15
CA TYR A 288 16.28 -15.41 -15.22
C TYR A 288 15.05 -14.69 -14.66
N LEU A 289 14.35 -15.29 -13.70
CA LEU A 289 13.20 -14.67 -13.04
C LEU A 289 13.59 -13.35 -12.35
N ARG A 290 14.73 -13.34 -11.62
CA ARG A 290 15.22 -12.12 -10.96
C ARG A 290 15.66 -11.05 -11.96
N THR A 291 16.40 -11.44 -13.00
CA THR A 291 16.92 -10.53 -14.03
C THR A 291 15.82 -9.92 -14.87
N ASN A 292 14.76 -10.68 -15.16
CA ASN A 292 13.64 -10.24 -16.00
C ASN A 292 12.42 -9.84 -15.16
N HIS A 293 12.57 -9.68 -13.84
CA HIS A 293 11.53 -9.24 -12.91
C HIS A 293 10.22 -10.07 -12.97
N HIS A 294 10.34 -11.38 -13.15
CA HIS A 294 9.22 -12.31 -13.06
C HIS A 294 9.12 -12.87 -11.63
N GLU A 295 7.91 -12.81 -11.04
CA GLU A 295 7.66 -13.28 -9.67
C GLU A 295 7.21 -14.75 -9.60
N THR A 296 6.61 -15.25 -10.68
CA THR A 296 6.02 -16.59 -10.73
C THR A 296 6.42 -17.32 -12.00
N ILE A 297 6.78 -18.59 -11.84
CA ILE A 297 6.93 -19.53 -12.94
C ILE A 297 6.14 -20.80 -12.65
N GLU A 298 5.39 -21.26 -13.63
CA GLU A 298 4.74 -22.57 -13.60
C GLU A 298 4.54 -23.12 -15.03
N PRO A 299 4.61 -24.45 -15.21
CA PRO A 299 4.23 -25.06 -16.48
C PRO A 299 2.71 -24.97 -16.65
N ASN A 300 2.26 -24.77 -17.88
CA ASN A 300 0.86 -25.00 -18.20
C ASN A 300 0.53 -26.51 -18.14
N ALA A 301 -0.77 -26.84 -18.04
CA ALA A 301 -1.20 -28.23 -17.92
C ALA A 301 -0.90 -29.09 -19.17
N GLU A 302 -0.84 -28.48 -20.36
CA GLU A 302 -0.56 -29.18 -21.62
C GLU A 302 0.90 -29.65 -21.70
N ALA A 303 1.85 -28.79 -21.35
CA ALA A 303 3.28 -29.08 -21.31
C ALA A 303 3.60 -30.18 -20.29
N GLU A 304 2.97 -30.12 -19.10
CA GLU A 304 3.05 -31.20 -18.12
C GLU A 304 2.54 -32.54 -18.70
N ASN A 305 1.38 -32.53 -19.36
CA ASN A 305 0.79 -33.74 -19.96
C ASN A 305 1.65 -34.29 -21.10
N ASP A 306 2.19 -33.43 -21.96
CA ASP A 306 3.04 -33.83 -23.07
C ASP A 306 4.37 -34.42 -22.60
N TRP A 307 4.93 -33.90 -21.50
CA TRP A 307 6.05 -34.54 -20.83
C TRP A 307 5.70 -35.94 -20.32
N GLY A 308 4.53 -36.10 -19.70
CA GLY A 308 4.01 -37.41 -19.28
C GLY A 308 3.88 -38.40 -20.45
N LYS A 309 3.33 -37.96 -21.60
CA LYS A 309 3.27 -38.78 -22.82
C LYS A 309 4.66 -39.17 -23.32
N TYR A 310 5.61 -38.24 -23.30
CA TYR A 310 6.99 -38.51 -23.70
C TYR A 310 7.64 -39.57 -22.80
N ILE A 311 7.53 -39.44 -21.47
CA ILE A 311 8.04 -40.43 -20.52
C ILE A 311 7.46 -41.82 -20.82
N ASN A 312 6.15 -41.91 -20.98
CA ASN A 312 5.47 -43.19 -21.25
C ASN A 312 5.90 -43.78 -22.60
N ALA A 313 6.02 -42.96 -23.64
CA ALA A 313 6.49 -43.41 -24.94
C ALA A 313 7.90 -43.99 -24.85
N VAL A 314 8.85 -43.28 -24.21
CA VAL A 314 10.22 -43.76 -24.03
C VAL A 314 10.25 -45.05 -23.18
N ALA A 315 9.49 -45.10 -22.08
CA ALA A 315 9.42 -46.29 -21.24
C ALA A 315 8.89 -47.52 -21.99
N ASN A 316 7.92 -47.33 -22.88
CA ASN A 316 7.33 -48.40 -23.70
C ASN A 316 8.28 -48.95 -24.77
N PHE A 317 9.27 -48.16 -25.21
CA PHE A 317 10.35 -48.63 -26.09
C PHE A 317 11.43 -49.43 -25.36
N THR A 318 11.38 -49.53 -24.04
CA THR A 318 12.36 -50.26 -23.21
C THR A 318 11.72 -51.45 -22.51
N LEU A 319 12.57 -52.34 -22.00
CA LEU A 319 12.17 -53.44 -21.12
C LEU A 319 12.00 -53.00 -19.64
N PHE A 320 12.28 -51.74 -19.29
CA PHE A 320 12.24 -51.25 -17.91
C PHE A 320 10.85 -51.33 -17.26
N SER A 321 9.79 -51.22 -18.06
CA SER A 321 8.41 -51.26 -17.60
C SER A 321 7.85 -52.68 -17.43
N LYS A 322 8.61 -53.72 -17.84
CA LYS A 322 8.15 -55.11 -17.90
C LYS A 322 8.19 -55.88 -16.57
N ALA A 323 8.50 -55.21 -15.46
CA ALA A 323 8.54 -55.82 -14.13
C ALA A 323 7.83 -54.97 -13.09
N ASP A 324 7.15 -55.63 -12.14
CA ASP A 324 6.70 -54.98 -10.91
C ASP A 324 7.93 -54.61 -10.06
N SER A 325 8.20 -53.31 -9.97
CA SER A 325 9.37 -52.75 -9.29
C SER A 325 9.04 -51.41 -8.62
N TRP A 326 10.03 -50.79 -7.99
CA TRP A 326 9.84 -49.44 -7.45
C TRP A 326 9.86 -48.36 -8.55
N PHE A 327 10.30 -48.67 -9.78
CA PHE A 327 10.24 -47.74 -10.93
C PHE A 327 8.79 -47.38 -11.32
N ASN A 328 7.86 -48.31 -11.12
CA ASN A 328 6.46 -48.14 -11.47
C ASN A 328 5.51 -48.13 -10.25
N GLY A 329 6.05 -47.96 -9.04
CA GLY A 329 5.24 -47.89 -7.81
C GLY A 329 4.67 -49.21 -7.31
N ALA A 330 4.89 -50.35 -7.99
CA ALA A 330 4.33 -51.64 -7.63
C ALA A 330 4.85 -52.22 -6.29
N ASN A 331 5.83 -51.57 -5.68
CA ASN A 331 6.42 -52.00 -4.42
C ASN A 331 5.65 -51.55 -3.17
N ILE A 332 4.68 -50.63 -3.31
CA ILE A 332 3.83 -50.14 -2.21
C ILE A 332 2.37 -50.46 -2.55
N GLU A 333 1.67 -51.11 -1.62
CA GLU A 333 0.24 -51.40 -1.78
C GLU A 333 -0.59 -50.11 -1.83
N GLY A 334 -1.57 -50.05 -2.73
CA GLY A 334 -2.42 -48.87 -2.94
C GLY A 334 -1.77 -47.71 -3.71
N LYS A 335 -0.47 -47.80 -4.07
CA LYS A 335 0.21 -46.77 -4.86
C LYS A 335 -0.12 -46.89 -6.36
N PRO A 336 -0.32 -45.78 -7.09
CA PRO A 336 -0.55 -45.81 -8.53
C PRO A 336 0.56 -46.54 -9.29
N LYS A 337 0.18 -47.51 -10.13
CA LYS A 337 1.10 -48.29 -10.97
C LYS A 337 1.39 -47.57 -12.29
N VAL A 338 2.27 -46.57 -12.26
CA VAL A 338 2.70 -45.77 -13.43
C VAL A 338 4.21 -45.65 -13.46
N PHE A 339 4.84 -45.60 -14.63
CA PHE A 339 6.29 -45.45 -14.75
C PHE A 339 6.71 -44.03 -14.36
N MET A 340 7.48 -43.88 -13.26
CA MET A 340 7.67 -42.59 -12.59
C MET A 340 8.93 -41.82 -13.00
N ALA A 341 9.84 -42.42 -13.77
CA ALA A 341 11.12 -41.82 -14.16
C ALA A 341 11.25 -41.73 -15.70
N CYS A 342 12.22 -40.96 -16.21
CA CYS A 342 12.44 -40.84 -17.66
C CYS A 342 13.60 -41.74 -18.12
N ALA A 343 13.35 -42.75 -18.95
CA ALA A 343 14.40 -43.57 -19.56
C ALA A 343 15.07 -42.89 -20.78
N CYS A 344 15.03 -41.56 -20.86
CA CYS A 344 15.49 -40.78 -22.00
C CYS A 344 17.00 -40.52 -22.04
N GLY A 345 17.73 -40.76 -20.94
CA GLY A 345 19.16 -40.52 -20.82
C GLY A 345 19.53 -39.08 -20.47
N VAL A 346 20.69 -38.90 -19.84
CA VAL A 346 21.17 -37.59 -19.33
C VAL A 346 21.38 -36.58 -20.46
N SER A 347 22.06 -36.98 -21.54
CA SER A 347 22.37 -36.09 -22.65
C SER A 347 21.13 -35.53 -23.36
N ASN A 348 20.16 -36.39 -23.67
CA ASN A 348 18.90 -35.98 -24.30
C ASN A 348 18.06 -35.08 -23.38
N TYR A 349 17.98 -35.43 -22.11
CA TYR A 349 17.26 -34.64 -21.11
C TYR A 349 17.89 -33.26 -20.93
N ARG A 350 19.22 -33.20 -20.82
CA ARG A 350 19.97 -31.94 -20.74
C ARG A 350 19.72 -31.08 -21.97
N LYS A 351 19.77 -31.65 -23.18
CA LYS A 351 19.51 -30.91 -24.42
C LYS A 351 18.11 -30.27 -24.39
N LYS A 352 17.09 -31.03 -24.03
CA LYS A 352 15.71 -30.49 -23.88
C LYS A 352 15.64 -29.36 -22.85
N CYS A 353 16.28 -29.53 -21.70
CA CYS A 353 16.33 -28.49 -20.66
C CYS A 353 17.06 -27.23 -21.16
N GLN A 354 18.14 -27.38 -21.93
CA GLN A 354 18.90 -26.27 -22.50
C GLN A 354 18.14 -25.52 -23.59
N ASP A 355 17.45 -26.25 -24.48
CA ASP A 355 16.63 -25.63 -25.52
C ASP A 355 15.57 -24.70 -24.88
N ILE A 356 14.98 -25.12 -23.76
CA ILE A 356 14.03 -24.31 -23.00
C ILE A 356 14.70 -23.07 -22.38
N VAL A 357 15.90 -23.20 -21.79
CA VAL A 357 16.63 -22.06 -21.24
C VAL A 357 16.99 -21.04 -22.33
N VAL A 358 17.46 -21.51 -23.50
CA VAL A 358 17.84 -20.65 -24.63
C VAL A 358 16.64 -19.88 -25.18
N ASN A 359 15.45 -20.47 -25.13
CA ASN A 359 14.20 -19.84 -25.59
C ASN A 359 13.47 -19.05 -24.49
N GLY A 360 14.16 -18.63 -23.42
CA GLY A 360 13.54 -17.83 -22.35
C GLY A 360 12.44 -18.57 -21.60
N TYR A 361 12.63 -19.87 -21.35
CA TYR A 361 11.66 -20.77 -20.71
C TYR A 361 10.37 -20.98 -21.51
N GLN A 362 10.40 -20.75 -22.84
CA GLN A 362 9.33 -21.09 -23.78
C GLN A 362 9.74 -22.27 -24.69
N GLU A 363 8.78 -23.06 -25.19
CA GLU A 363 9.08 -24.06 -26.24
C GLU A 363 8.89 -23.47 -27.65
N ASN A 364 9.70 -23.93 -28.61
CA ASN A 364 9.67 -23.48 -30.01
C ASN A 364 8.42 -23.91 -30.81
N ASN A 365 7.45 -24.62 -30.20
CA ASN A 365 6.21 -24.99 -30.87
C ASN A 365 5.17 -23.87 -30.73
N ALA A 366 4.93 -23.15 -31.84
CA ALA A 366 4.08 -21.96 -31.97
C ALA A 366 2.57 -22.15 -31.65
N ARG A 367 2.16 -23.20 -30.93
CA ARG A 367 0.78 -23.44 -30.50
C ARG A 367 0.57 -23.39 -28.98
N THR A 368 1.63 -23.41 -28.18
CA THR A 368 1.49 -23.58 -26.73
C THR A 368 2.53 -22.72 -25.99
N LYS A 369 2.10 -21.65 -25.30
CA LYS A 369 2.97 -20.91 -24.35
C LYS A 369 3.17 -21.79 -23.11
N SER A 370 4.26 -22.58 -23.09
CA SER A 370 4.49 -23.71 -22.17
C SER A 370 4.64 -23.34 -20.69
N VAL A 371 5.00 -22.09 -20.42
CA VAL A 371 5.16 -21.53 -19.07
C VAL A 371 4.28 -20.30 -18.97
N VAL A 372 3.38 -20.29 -18.00
CA VAL A 372 2.60 -19.09 -17.67
C VAL A 372 3.50 -18.23 -16.79
N MET A 373 4.18 -17.28 -17.40
CA MET A 373 4.71 -16.14 -16.67
C MET A 373 3.54 -15.19 -16.50
N ALA A 374 3.11 -14.97 -15.25
CA ALA A 374 2.19 -13.87 -14.97
C ALA A 374 2.79 -12.60 -15.58
N MET A 375 1.94 -11.79 -16.22
CA MET A 375 2.34 -10.58 -16.93
C MET A 375 3.27 -9.77 -16.04
N ASN A 376 4.52 -9.59 -16.48
CA ASN A 376 5.42 -8.66 -15.80
C ASN A 376 4.83 -7.27 -16.00
N THR A 377 4.30 -6.68 -14.94
CA THR A 377 3.73 -5.33 -14.97
C THR A 377 4.74 -4.32 -15.53
N SER A 378 6.04 -4.58 -15.39
CA SER A 378 7.12 -3.70 -15.85
C SER A 378 7.31 -3.78 -17.37
N GLU A 379 7.20 -4.98 -17.94
CA GLU A 379 7.27 -5.21 -19.38
C GLU A 379 5.99 -4.69 -20.06
N TYR A 380 4.83 -4.94 -19.43
CA TYR A 380 3.56 -4.34 -19.83
C TYR A 380 3.63 -2.81 -19.83
N ALA A 381 4.23 -2.21 -18.80
CA ALA A 381 4.40 -0.77 -18.69
C ALA A 381 5.34 -0.18 -19.75
N LEU A 382 6.37 -0.92 -20.19
CA LEU A 382 7.26 -0.50 -21.27
C LEU A 382 6.57 -0.49 -22.64
N GLU A 383 5.66 -1.44 -22.87
CA GLU A 383 4.86 -1.51 -24.11
C GLU A 383 3.71 -0.50 -24.13
N HIS A 384 3.18 -0.12 -22.97
CA HIS A 384 2.01 0.75 -22.83
C HIS A 384 2.42 2.09 -22.20
N ARG A 385 2.65 3.11 -23.03
CA ARG A 385 2.89 4.47 -22.53
C ARG A 385 1.61 5.23 -22.24
N CYS A 386 1.68 6.09 -21.24
CA CYS A 386 0.57 6.92 -20.83
C CYS A 386 0.50 8.21 -21.66
N ILE A 387 -0.58 8.39 -22.42
CA ILE A 387 -0.83 9.60 -23.21
C ILE A 387 -1.66 10.57 -22.36
N TRP A 388 -1.01 11.62 -21.87
CA TRP A 388 -1.63 12.66 -21.06
C TRP A 388 -2.44 13.63 -21.92
N SER A 389 -3.70 13.86 -21.54
CA SER A 389 -4.60 14.82 -22.17
C SER A 389 -5.42 15.56 -21.12
N THR A 390 -5.97 16.73 -21.45
CA THR A 390 -6.85 17.46 -20.52
C THR A 390 -8.04 16.58 -20.14
N CYS A 391 -8.28 16.46 -18.84
CA CYS A 391 -9.40 15.68 -18.32
C CYS A 391 -10.74 16.26 -18.79
N ASN A 392 -11.59 15.43 -19.41
CA ASN A 392 -12.92 15.83 -19.86
C ASN A 392 -13.99 15.33 -18.88
N VAL A 393 -14.13 16.00 -17.73
CA VAL A 393 -15.08 15.63 -16.67
C VAL A 393 -16.14 16.73 -16.51
N THR A 394 -17.41 16.36 -16.61
CA THR A 394 -18.54 17.27 -16.37
C THR A 394 -18.58 17.69 -14.89
N GLY A 395 -18.62 19.01 -14.63
CA GLY A 395 -18.75 19.56 -13.27
C GLY A 395 -17.43 19.97 -12.58
N TYR A 396 -16.27 19.69 -13.20
CA TYR A 396 -14.96 20.12 -12.70
C TYR A 396 -14.23 20.96 -13.76
N PRO A 397 -13.72 22.16 -13.43
CA PRO A 397 -13.00 22.98 -14.39
C PRO A 397 -11.68 22.32 -14.81
N SER A 398 -11.29 22.47 -16.09
CA SER A 398 -10.02 21.97 -16.65
C SER A 398 -8.77 22.59 -16.01
N THR A 399 -8.97 23.66 -15.24
CA THR A 399 -7.99 24.33 -14.40
C THR A 399 -8.59 24.45 -13.00
N PHE A 400 -7.85 24.00 -11.99
CA PHE A 400 -8.26 24.07 -10.60
C PHE A 400 -7.19 24.81 -9.82
N LEU A 401 -7.49 25.97 -9.23
CA LEU A 401 -6.53 26.79 -8.47
C LEU A 401 -5.21 27.07 -9.23
N ASP A 402 -5.29 27.42 -10.51
CA ASP A 402 -4.16 27.62 -11.44
C ASP A 402 -3.36 26.34 -11.82
N TYR A 403 -3.74 25.15 -11.31
CA TYR A 403 -3.13 23.88 -11.69
C TYR A 403 -3.69 23.33 -12.99
N LYS A 404 -2.80 22.76 -13.82
CA LYS A 404 -3.18 21.99 -15.00
C LYS A 404 -3.45 20.54 -14.62
N LEU A 405 -4.60 20.04 -15.07
CA LEU A 405 -5.12 18.73 -14.74
C LEU A 405 -5.19 17.84 -15.99
N ASP A 406 -4.29 16.88 -16.04
CA ASP A 406 -4.18 15.92 -17.13
C ASP A 406 -4.65 14.52 -16.70
N CYS A 407 -5.26 13.78 -17.60
CA CYS A 407 -5.75 12.43 -17.40
C CYS A 407 -5.14 11.49 -18.42
N CYS A 408 -5.09 10.23 -18.03
CA CYS A 408 -4.62 9.15 -18.86
C CYS A 408 -5.38 7.88 -18.51
N THR A 409 -5.50 7.01 -19.50
CA THR A 409 -6.11 5.69 -19.35
C THR A 409 -5.16 4.61 -19.84
N LEU A 410 -5.20 3.46 -19.18
CA LEU A 410 -4.36 2.31 -19.49
C LEU A 410 -5.26 1.07 -19.58
N PRO A 411 -5.10 0.22 -20.62
CA PRO A 411 -5.68 -1.11 -20.56
C PRO A 411 -4.96 -1.91 -19.48
N VAL A 412 -5.66 -2.83 -18.82
CA VAL A 412 -5.11 -3.84 -17.90
C VAL A 412 -5.97 -5.10 -17.96
N PRO A 413 -5.44 -6.27 -17.59
CA PRO A 413 -6.24 -7.48 -17.47
C PRO A 413 -7.40 -7.30 -16.48
N LEU A 414 -8.60 -7.77 -16.87
CA LEU A 414 -9.69 -8.00 -15.92
C LEU A 414 -9.21 -8.99 -14.86
N ASN A 415 -8.67 -10.14 -15.29
CA ASN A 415 -8.11 -11.17 -14.42
C ASN A 415 -6.59 -11.28 -14.64
N TYR A 416 -5.77 -10.93 -13.63
CA TYR A 416 -4.32 -11.01 -13.73
C TYR A 416 -3.76 -12.45 -13.80
N ALA A 417 -4.52 -13.44 -13.33
CA ALA A 417 -4.14 -14.86 -13.45
C ALA A 417 -4.50 -15.45 -14.82
N ARG A 418 -5.44 -14.84 -15.56
CA ARG A 418 -5.88 -15.21 -16.91
C ARG A 418 -6.16 -13.94 -17.71
N PRO A 419 -5.16 -13.35 -18.39
CA PRO A 419 -5.31 -12.07 -19.10
C PRO A 419 -6.01 -12.22 -20.45
N ASP A 420 -7.22 -12.79 -20.45
CA ASP A 420 -8.04 -13.06 -21.64
C ASP A 420 -8.95 -11.89 -22.03
N ARG A 421 -9.34 -11.07 -21.05
CA ARG A 421 -10.16 -9.86 -21.22
C ARG A 421 -9.47 -8.66 -20.59
N LEU A 422 -9.48 -7.52 -21.29
CA LEU A 422 -8.96 -6.25 -20.80
C LEU A 422 -10.08 -5.34 -20.28
N ILE A 423 -9.75 -4.53 -19.28
CA ILE A 423 -10.51 -3.37 -18.84
C ILE A 423 -9.61 -2.14 -18.89
N THR A 424 -10.20 -0.96 -18.88
CA THR A 424 -9.48 0.32 -18.82
C THR A 424 -9.43 0.82 -17.37
N ILE A 425 -8.27 1.27 -16.92
CA ILE A 425 -8.09 2.01 -15.66
C ILE A 425 -7.60 3.44 -15.96
N SER A 426 -7.83 4.38 -15.04
CA SER A 426 -7.43 5.77 -15.20
C SER A 426 -6.59 6.29 -14.03
N MET A 427 -5.70 7.23 -14.35
CA MET A 427 -5.03 8.08 -13.36
C MET A 427 -4.98 9.52 -13.85
N SER A 428 -5.10 10.45 -12.91
CA SER A 428 -5.01 11.89 -13.18
C SER A 428 -3.75 12.48 -12.57
N ARG A 429 -3.24 13.55 -13.16
CA ARG A 429 -2.02 14.24 -12.76
C ARG A 429 -2.30 15.73 -12.59
N LEU A 430 -2.01 16.25 -11.40
CA LEU A 430 -1.86 17.69 -11.19
C LEU A 430 -0.38 18.04 -11.29
N SER A 431 -0.05 18.86 -12.29
CA SER A 431 1.32 19.32 -12.52
C SER A 431 1.64 20.52 -11.63
N PRO A 432 2.85 20.63 -11.04
CA PRO A 432 3.20 21.75 -10.17
C PRO A 432 3.23 23.09 -10.94
N LEU A 433 3.01 24.20 -10.23
CA LEU A 433 3.09 25.56 -10.80
C LEU A 433 4.52 25.98 -11.20
N ARG A 434 5.54 25.34 -10.63
CA ARG A 434 6.96 25.56 -10.95
C ARG A 434 7.61 24.24 -11.34
N SER A 435 8.36 24.25 -12.43
CA SER A 435 9.21 23.13 -12.84
C SER A 435 10.46 23.08 -11.95
N THR A 436 10.73 21.93 -11.33
CA THR A 436 11.95 21.66 -10.54
C THR A 436 12.78 20.56 -11.21
N SER A 437 14.09 20.54 -10.97
CA SER A 437 14.98 19.48 -11.48
C SER A 437 14.71 18.11 -10.84
N ASP A 438 14.10 18.10 -9.66
CA ASP A 438 13.77 16.88 -8.92
C ASP A 438 12.34 16.43 -9.26
N ASN A 439 12.21 15.26 -9.90
CA ASN A 439 10.94 14.60 -10.20
C ASN A 439 10.31 14.01 -8.91
N ASN A 440 9.79 14.86 -8.03
CA ASN A 440 9.12 14.44 -6.80
C ASN A 440 7.64 14.16 -7.05
N THR A 441 7.20 12.93 -6.80
CA THR A 441 5.83 12.50 -7.09
C THR A 441 5.14 11.91 -5.86
N LEU A 442 3.92 12.36 -5.61
CA LEU A 442 3.04 11.80 -4.57
C LEU A 442 1.82 11.12 -5.22
N PHE A 443 1.68 9.82 -5.01
CA PHE A 443 0.45 9.11 -5.35
C PHE A 443 -0.54 9.23 -4.19
N ILE A 444 -1.80 9.54 -4.48
CA ILE A 444 -2.84 9.74 -3.47
C ILE A 444 -3.93 8.68 -3.65
N LEU A 445 -4.02 7.78 -2.67
CA LEU A 445 -5.06 6.75 -2.65
C LEU A 445 -6.26 7.23 -1.82
N MET A 446 -7.38 7.43 -2.50
CA MET A 446 -8.61 7.91 -1.86
C MET A 446 -9.27 6.83 -0.98
N GLY A 447 -9.96 7.29 0.05
CA GLY A 447 -10.87 6.52 0.90
C GLY A 447 -12.22 6.23 0.26
N GLY A 448 -12.96 5.30 0.87
CA GLY A 448 -14.15 4.66 0.29
C GLY A 448 -13.83 3.78 -0.93
N PRO A 449 -14.18 2.49 -0.96
CA PRO A 449 -13.90 1.62 -2.12
C PRO A 449 -14.53 2.11 -3.44
N GLY A 450 -15.58 2.93 -3.38
CA GLY A 450 -16.18 3.57 -4.56
C GLY A 450 -15.59 4.94 -4.93
N GLY A 451 -14.67 5.49 -4.17
CA GLY A 451 -14.14 6.84 -4.36
C GLY A 451 -13.22 6.98 -5.56
N SER A 452 -13.41 8.04 -6.34
CA SER A 452 -12.42 8.45 -7.35
C SER A 452 -11.28 9.25 -6.71
N GLY A 453 -10.07 9.14 -7.27
CA GLY A 453 -8.90 9.91 -6.85
C GLY A 453 -9.12 11.43 -6.90
N TRP A 454 -10.09 11.89 -7.69
CA TRP A 454 -10.52 13.28 -7.78
C TRP A 454 -11.14 13.85 -6.50
N SER A 455 -11.78 12.99 -5.70
CA SER A 455 -12.57 13.42 -4.55
C SER A 455 -11.72 14.09 -3.46
N LEU A 456 -10.40 13.92 -3.52
CA LEU A 456 -9.44 14.48 -2.56
C LEU A 456 -8.64 15.68 -3.13
N VAL A 457 -8.88 16.07 -4.39
CA VAL A 457 -8.14 17.16 -5.06
C VAL A 457 -8.24 18.45 -4.26
N GLU A 458 -9.45 18.87 -3.89
CA GLU A 458 -9.65 20.14 -3.17
C GLU A 458 -8.94 20.13 -1.82
N ASN A 459 -9.01 19.02 -1.08
CA ASN A 459 -8.42 18.90 0.25
C ASN A 459 -6.90 18.80 0.21
N VAL A 460 -6.30 18.06 -0.74
CA VAL A 460 -4.85 17.83 -0.76
C VAL A 460 -4.08 18.84 -1.60
N ALA A 461 -4.65 19.34 -2.71
CA ALA A 461 -4.01 20.37 -3.53
C ALA A 461 -3.85 21.70 -2.76
N LEU A 462 -4.78 22.01 -1.85
CA LEU A 462 -4.69 23.15 -0.95
C LEU A 462 -3.64 22.98 0.17
N LEU A 463 -3.21 21.74 0.45
CA LEU A 463 -2.47 21.41 1.68
C LEU A 463 -1.00 21.00 1.47
N ILE A 464 -0.54 20.41 0.36
CA ILE A 464 0.87 19.91 0.22
C ILE A 464 1.86 20.99 -0.30
N PRO A 465 1.57 22.24 0.02
CA PRO A 465 1.85 23.43 -0.77
C PRO A 465 2.28 23.19 -2.22
N ALA A 466 1.30 23.24 -3.11
CA ALA A 466 1.24 24.07 -4.31
C ALA A 466 2.53 24.64 -4.99
N GLN A 467 3.53 25.07 -4.21
CA GLN A 467 4.70 25.85 -4.62
C GLN A 467 6.03 25.06 -4.56
N PHE A 468 6.03 23.82 -4.04
CA PHE A 468 7.25 23.02 -3.79
C PHE A 468 7.66 22.07 -4.93
N GLY A 469 7.05 22.19 -6.12
CA GLY A 469 7.46 21.37 -7.28
C GLY A 469 7.04 19.90 -7.22
N ILE A 470 6.07 19.53 -6.37
CA ILE A 470 5.60 18.15 -6.23
C ILE A 470 4.48 17.87 -7.24
N THR A 471 4.60 16.77 -7.99
CA THR A 471 3.53 16.28 -8.88
C THR A 471 2.59 15.35 -8.12
N LEU A 472 1.29 15.57 -8.22
CA LEU A 472 0.28 14.70 -7.61
C LEU A 472 -0.30 13.75 -8.65
N ILE A 473 -0.32 12.46 -8.34
CA ILE A 473 -0.97 11.42 -9.14
C ILE A 473 -2.16 10.85 -8.37
N LEU A 474 -3.31 10.84 -9.03
CA LEU A 474 -4.61 10.47 -8.48
C LEU A 474 -5.14 9.25 -9.26
N PRO A 475 -4.76 8.04 -8.86
CA PRO A 475 -5.27 6.83 -9.49
C PRO A 475 -6.74 6.60 -9.12
N ASP A 476 -7.54 6.18 -10.09
CA ASP A 476 -8.87 5.63 -9.86
C ASP A 476 -8.80 4.12 -9.65
N HIS A 477 -9.56 3.62 -8.69
CA HIS A 477 -9.75 2.18 -8.52
C HIS A 477 -10.45 1.59 -9.76
N ARG A 478 -10.15 0.34 -10.14
CA ARG A 478 -10.99 -0.38 -11.13
C ARG A 478 -12.44 -0.39 -10.65
N GLY A 479 -13.39 -0.05 -11.52
CA GLY A 479 -14.81 0.01 -11.15
C GLY A 479 -15.34 1.39 -10.77
N THR A 480 -14.50 2.44 -10.71
CA THR A 480 -14.95 3.81 -10.37
C THR A 480 -14.24 4.89 -11.18
N GLY A 481 -14.70 6.13 -11.04
CA GLY A 481 -14.12 7.30 -11.70
C GLY A 481 -14.09 7.20 -13.22
N LEU A 482 -12.93 7.50 -13.80
CA LEU A 482 -12.66 7.38 -15.25
C LEU A 482 -12.15 5.98 -15.64
N SER A 483 -11.94 5.08 -14.68
CA SER A 483 -11.73 3.66 -14.96
C SER A 483 -13.01 3.01 -15.47
N THR A 484 -12.93 1.76 -15.92
CA THR A 484 -14.11 0.97 -16.33
C THR A 484 -15.08 0.85 -15.16
N VAL A 485 -16.17 1.61 -15.21
CA VAL A 485 -17.10 1.76 -14.08
C VAL A 485 -17.98 0.53 -13.91
N LEU A 486 -18.12 0.08 -12.66
CA LEU A 486 -19.18 -0.84 -12.28
C LEU A 486 -20.48 -0.05 -12.07
N GLY A 487 -21.46 -0.30 -12.93
CA GLY A 487 -22.77 0.37 -12.88
C GLY A 487 -23.92 -0.59 -13.19
N CYS A 488 -25.12 -0.20 -12.78
CA CYS A 488 -26.32 -1.04 -12.84
C CYS A 488 -26.98 -1.14 -14.23
N ASP A 489 -26.52 -0.34 -15.20
CA ASP A 489 -26.93 -0.35 -16.59
C ASP A 489 -25.80 0.20 -17.48
N ASP A 490 -26.05 0.34 -18.79
CA ASP A 490 -25.09 0.93 -19.72
C ASP A 490 -24.91 2.46 -19.53
N ASN A 491 -25.78 3.11 -18.77
CA ASN A 491 -25.64 4.52 -18.36
C ASN A 491 -24.96 4.67 -16.99
N HIS A 492 -24.47 3.58 -16.41
CA HIS A 492 -23.80 3.55 -15.11
C HIS A 492 -24.63 4.11 -13.94
N LEU A 493 -25.94 3.85 -13.93
CA LEU A 493 -26.81 4.21 -12.80
C LEU A 493 -26.28 3.62 -11.48
N GLN A 494 -26.35 4.43 -10.43
CA GLN A 494 -25.78 4.15 -9.10
C GLN A 494 -26.78 3.50 -8.12
N THR A 495 -28.06 3.38 -8.51
CA THR A 495 -29.14 2.85 -7.66
C THR A 495 -29.17 1.34 -7.71
N ILE A 496 -29.06 0.69 -6.55
CA ILE A 496 -29.00 -0.76 -6.47
C ILE A 496 -30.36 -1.37 -6.22
N THR A 497 -30.81 -2.14 -7.20
CA THR A 497 -32.04 -2.93 -7.19
C THR A 497 -31.73 -4.40 -7.48
N THR A 498 -32.72 -5.29 -7.32
CA THR A 498 -32.57 -6.70 -7.73
C THR A 498 -32.25 -6.83 -9.23
N ASP A 499 -32.78 -5.93 -10.06
CA ASP A 499 -32.47 -5.87 -11.49
C ASP A 499 -31.01 -5.49 -11.75
N CYS A 500 -30.45 -4.57 -10.95
CA CYS A 500 -29.04 -4.22 -11.01
C CYS A 500 -28.13 -5.43 -10.77
N ILE A 501 -28.42 -6.24 -9.74
CA ILE A 501 -27.62 -7.45 -9.44
C ILE A 501 -27.67 -8.43 -10.61
N THR A 502 -28.85 -8.59 -11.22
CA THR A 502 -29.06 -9.45 -12.38
C THR A 502 -28.26 -8.95 -13.59
N TYR A 503 -28.29 -7.64 -13.85
CA TYR A 503 -27.52 -7.01 -14.93
C TYR A 503 -26.00 -7.15 -14.71
N LEU A 504 -25.51 -6.88 -13.51
CA LEU A 504 -24.08 -7.02 -13.19
C LEU A 504 -23.60 -8.46 -13.39
N THR A 505 -24.40 -9.42 -12.93
CA THR A 505 -24.09 -10.84 -13.07
C THR A 505 -24.10 -11.28 -14.54
N SER A 506 -24.99 -10.73 -15.37
CA SER A 506 -25.02 -11.05 -16.81
C SER A 506 -23.89 -10.40 -17.60
N LYS A 507 -23.55 -9.12 -17.31
CA LYS A 507 -22.50 -8.36 -18.01
C LYS A 507 -21.08 -8.83 -17.66
N TRP A 508 -20.85 -9.16 -16.40
CA TRP A 508 -19.51 -9.47 -15.90
C TRP A 508 -19.27 -10.94 -15.57
N THR A 509 -20.33 -11.74 -15.42
CA THR A 509 -20.30 -13.05 -14.72
C THR A 509 -19.89 -12.92 -13.26
N ILE A 510 -20.19 -13.92 -12.43
CA ILE A 510 -19.72 -13.94 -11.04
C ILE A 510 -18.19 -13.91 -11.01
N GLU A 511 -17.52 -14.67 -11.87
CA GLU A 511 -16.06 -14.73 -11.93
C GLU A 511 -15.41 -13.39 -12.30
N GLY A 512 -16.04 -12.61 -13.19
CA GLY A 512 -15.57 -11.28 -13.55
C GLY A 512 -15.85 -10.22 -12.48
N LEU A 513 -17.00 -10.28 -11.78
CA LEU A 513 -17.26 -9.42 -10.61
C LEU A 513 -16.23 -9.68 -9.50
N ASN A 514 -15.77 -10.92 -9.37
CA ASN A 514 -14.72 -11.34 -8.44
C ASN A 514 -13.32 -10.83 -8.84
N GLN A 515 -13.21 -9.98 -9.85
CA GLN A 515 -11.97 -9.28 -10.22
C GLN A 515 -11.98 -7.78 -9.89
N PHE A 516 -13.08 -7.26 -9.33
CA PHE A 516 -13.16 -5.89 -8.80
C PHE A 516 -12.92 -5.89 -7.30
N THR A 517 -11.70 -6.28 -6.93
CA THR A 517 -11.24 -6.50 -5.54
C THR A 517 -10.09 -5.56 -5.20
N ILE A 518 -9.77 -5.43 -3.90
CA ILE A 518 -8.63 -4.64 -3.41
C ILE A 518 -7.32 -5.16 -4.02
N THR A 519 -7.17 -6.49 -4.12
CA THR A 519 -5.97 -7.14 -4.67
C THR A 519 -5.79 -6.84 -6.16
N ALA A 520 -6.86 -6.88 -6.94
CA ALA A 520 -6.76 -6.58 -8.36
C ALA A 520 -6.45 -5.08 -8.60
N ALA A 521 -6.97 -4.19 -7.77
CA ALA A 521 -6.60 -2.78 -7.80
C ALA A 521 -5.16 -2.52 -7.32
N ALA A 522 -4.60 -3.35 -6.43
CA ALA A 522 -3.18 -3.27 -6.07
C ALA A 522 -2.27 -3.62 -7.26
N HIS A 523 -2.67 -4.60 -8.10
CA HIS A 523 -1.99 -4.87 -9.36
C HIS A 523 -2.12 -3.69 -10.35
N ASP A 524 -3.29 -3.08 -10.46
CA ASP A 524 -3.50 -1.87 -11.29
C ASP A 524 -2.57 -0.73 -10.88
N LEU A 525 -2.47 -0.48 -9.57
CA LEU A 525 -1.63 0.56 -9.01
C LEU A 525 -0.16 0.33 -9.39
N SER A 526 0.31 -0.92 -9.36
CA SER A 526 1.68 -1.24 -9.79
C SER A 526 1.93 -0.91 -11.26
N VAL A 527 0.96 -1.18 -12.15
CA VAL A 527 1.05 -0.85 -13.58
C VAL A 527 1.07 0.67 -13.76
N GLN A 528 0.16 1.40 -13.12
CA GLN A 528 0.10 2.86 -13.17
C GLN A 528 1.41 3.51 -12.73
N MET A 529 2.00 3.02 -11.63
CA MET A 529 3.27 3.52 -11.11
C MET A 529 4.44 3.24 -12.05
N GLN A 530 4.55 2.03 -12.57
CA GLN A 530 5.65 1.64 -13.47
C GLN A 530 5.56 2.37 -14.81
N VAL A 531 4.36 2.52 -15.38
CA VAL A 531 4.13 3.34 -16.59
C VAL A 531 4.53 4.80 -16.34
N TYR A 532 4.14 5.36 -15.19
CA TYR A 532 4.50 6.73 -14.86
C TYR A 532 6.02 6.90 -14.68
N GLN A 533 6.68 5.99 -13.97
CA GLN A 533 8.13 6.01 -13.73
C GLN A 533 8.95 5.86 -15.00
N ALA A 534 8.44 5.14 -16.01
CA ALA A 534 9.13 4.98 -17.29
C ALA A 534 9.35 6.32 -18.01
N ASP A 535 8.39 7.25 -17.91
CA ASP A 535 8.49 8.59 -18.49
C ASP A 535 9.04 9.63 -17.49
N HIS A 536 8.93 9.38 -16.18
CA HIS A 536 9.30 10.31 -15.11
C HIS A 536 10.14 9.59 -14.04
N PRO A 537 11.43 9.31 -14.31
CA PRO A 537 12.30 8.66 -13.34
C PRO A 537 12.46 9.58 -12.12
N GLY A 538 12.10 9.07 -10.93
CA GLY A 538 12.00 9.91 -9.74
C GLY A 538 11.58 9.12 -8.50
N ARG A 539 11.55 9.81 -7.36
CA ARG A 539 11.14 9.25 -6.08
C ARG A 539 9.61 9.22 -6.02
N ILE A 540 9.06 8.07 -5.64
CA ILE A 540 7.62 7.93 -5.42
C ILE A 540 7.33 7.63 -3.96
N SER A 541 6.43 8.45 -3.41
CA SER A 541 5.80 8.27 -2.12
C SER A 541 4.29 8.08 -2.31
N ILE A 542 3.65 7.32 -1.43
CA ILE A 542 2.19 7.16 -1.42
C ILE A 542 1.60 7.81 -0.17
N TYR A 543 0.61 8.66 -0.37
CA TYR A 543 -0.29 9.14 0.68
C TYR A 543 -1.65 8.46 0.53
N SER A 544 -2.16 7.86 1.60
CA SER A 544 -3.41 7.10 1.56
C SER A 544 -4.32 7.50 2.71
N VAL A 545 -5.62 7.56 2.44
CA VAL A 545 -6.63 7.95 3.44
C VAL A 545 -7.72 6.91 3.60
N SER A 546 -8.15 6.63 4.83
CA SER A 546 -9.31 5.74 5.09
C SER A 546 -9.17 4.37 4.39
N TYR A 547 -10.14 3.93 3.56
CA TYR A 547 -10.02 2.73 2.73
C TYR A 547 -8.74 2.66 1.89
N GLY A 548 -8.23 3.79 1.40
CA GLY A 548 -6.96 3.84 0.68
C GLY A 548 -5.79 3.26 1.49
N THR A 549 -5.86 3.29 2.83
CA THR A 549 -4.85 2.66 3.70
C THR A 549 -4.89 1.13 3.62
N LEU A 550 -6.06 0.54 3.41
CA LEU A 550 -6.23 -0.90 3.18
C LEU A 550 -5.74 -1.28 1.79
N TRP A 551 -6.03 -0.45 0.77
CA TRP A 551 -5.49 -0.62 -0.58
C TRP A 551 -3.95 -0.51 -0.59
N LEU A 552 -3.39 0.44 0.16
CA LEU A 552 -1.95 0.57 0.34
C LEU A 552 -1.35 -0.64 1.06
N ASP A 553 -1.93 -1.11 2.17
CA ASP A 553 -1.40 -2.29 2.85
C ASP A 553 -1.42 -3.52 1.92
N ARG A 554 -2.50 -3.69 1.14
CA ARG A 554 -2.57 -4.73 0.11
C ARG A 554 -1.48 -4.59 -0.95
N PHE A 555 -1.28 -3.39 -1.45
CA PHE A 555 -0.21 -3.09 -2.41
C PHE A 555 1.17 -3.42 -1.82
N LEU A 556 1.45 -3.04 -0.58
CA LEU A 556 2.73 -3.31 0.08
C LEU A 556 2.96 -4.80 0.39
N GLN A 557 1.90 -5.59 0.56
CA GLN A 557 1.99 -7.05 0.71
C GLN A 557 2.43 -7.74 -0.58
N ILE A 558 2.07 -7.16 -1.74
CA ILE A 558 2.37 -7.71 -3.07
C ILE A 558 3.67 -7.11 -3.62
N TYR A 559 3.86 -5.78 -3.49
CA TYR A 559 4.93 -4.99 -4.08
C TYR A 559 5.74 -4.18 -3.03
N PRO A 560 6.42 -4.84 -2.08
CA PRO A 560 7.03 -4.18 -0.92
C PRO A 560 8.18 -3.20 -1.26
N THR A 561 8.75 -3.28 -2.47
CA THR A 561 9.97 -2.53 -2.86
C THR A 561 9.75 -1.46 -3.92
N LEU A 562 8.51 -1.26 -4.41
CA LEU A 562 8.25 -0.33 -5.54
C LEU A 562 8.27 1.14 -5.11
N ILE A 563 8.12 1.43 -3.82
CA ILE A 563 8.01 2.79 -3.29
C ILE A 563 9.07 3.07 -2.22
N GLN A 564 9.42 4.34 -2.08
CA GLN A 564 10.41 4.78 -1.10
C GLN A 564 9.80 4.95 0.30
N SER A 565 8.62 5.54 0.36
CA SER A 565 7.92 5.81 1.61
C SER A 565 6.40 5.78 1.42
N ALA A 566 5.69 5.50 2.50
CA ALA A 566 4.24 5.47 2.53
C ALA A 566 3.70 6.21 3.76
N ILE A 567 2.51 6.78 3.60
CA ILE A 567 1.74 7.44 4.65
C ILE A 567 0.31 6.90 4.65
N MET A 568 -0.18 6.58 5.85
CA MET A 568 -1.58 6.23 6.11
C MET A 568 -2.21 7.24 7.06
N ASP A 569 -3.23 7.97 6.61
CA ASP A 569 -4.03 8.90 7.41
C ASP A 569 -5.45 8.35 7.62
N GLY A 570 -5.84 8.15 8.88
CA GLY A 570 -7.09 7.46 9.20
C GLY A 570 -7.00 5.96 8.87
N VAL A 571 -6.09 5.27 9.54
CA VAL A 571 -5.72 3.86 9.31
C VAL A 571 -6.88 2.89 9.50
N ILE A 572 -7.09 2.00 8.52
CA ILE A 572 -7.94 0.81 8.64
C ILE A 572 -7.10 -0.41 8.99
N ASN A 573 -7.57 -1.19 9.97
CA ASN A 573 -6.94 -2.45 10.33
C ASN A 573 -7.51 -3.61 9.49
N PRO A 574 -6.73 -4.27 8.61
CA PRO A 574 -7.22 -5.35 7.73
C PRO A 574 -7.74 -6.56 8.49
N ILE A 575 -7.30 -6.79 9.74
CA ILE A 575 -7.67 -7.97 10.53
C ILE A 575 -8.94 -7.72 11.35
N LEU A 576 -9.14 -6.48 11.81
CA LEU A 576 -10.19 -6.10 12.76
C LEU A 576 -11.35 -5.34 12.13
N ILE A 577 -11.26 -5.00 10.85
CA ILE A 577 -12.34 -4.31 10.15
C ILE A 577 -13.61 -5.17 10.15
N SER A 578 -14.73 -4.57 10.55
CA SER A 578 -16.03 -5.23 10.56
C SER A 578 -17.12 -4.19 10.31
N ILE A 579 -17.60 -4.13 9.07
CA ILE A 579 -18.67 -3.20 8.68
C ILE A 579 -19.99 -3.57 9.35
N SER A 580 -20.22 -4.85 9.67
CA SER A 580 -21.40 -5.28 10.45
C SER A 580 -21.51 -4.64 11.84
N ARG A 581 -20.39 -4.16 12.41
CA ARG A 581 -20.31 -3.45 13.70
C ARG A 581 -19.98 -1.97 13.59
N TYR A 582 -19.90 -1.43 12.37
CA TYR A 582 -19.43 -0.06 12.14
C TYR A 582 -20.20 1.00 12.94
N ASP A 583 -21.52 0.84 13.06
CA ASP A 583 -22.36 1.78 13.80
C ASP A 583 -22.05 1.78 15.32
N LEU A 584 -21.70 0.63 15.90
CA LEU A 584 -21.27 0.54 17.31
C LEU A 584 -19.94 1.28 17.52
N PHE A 585 -19.00 1.08 16.60
CA PHE A 585 -17.68 1.70 16.61
C PHE A 585 -17.77 3.23 16.48
N ALA A 586 -18.55 3.73 15.53
CA ALA A 586 -18.83 5.16 15.38
C ALA A 586 -19.47 5.75 16.66
N SER A 587 -20.40 5.02 17.27
CA SER A 587 -21.07 5.45 18.50
C SER A 587 -20.12 5.55 19.70
N GLN A 588 -19.09 4.70 19.78
CA GLN A 588 -18.10 4.75 20.84
C GLN A 588 -17.31 6.06 20.79
N VAL A 589 -16.95 6.53 19.59
CA VAL A 589 -16.29 7.83 19.40
C VAL A 589 -17.21 8.98 19.80
N GLY A 590 -18.51 8.91 19.46
CA GLY A 590 -19.50 9.89 19.92
C GLY A 590 -19.62 9.96 21.45
N LEU A 591 -19.58 8.81 22.12
CA LEU A 591 -19.57 8.75 23.59
C LEU A 591 -18.29 9.36 24.18
N GLN A 592 -17.12 9.05 23.60
CA GLN A 592 -15.84 9.65 24.01
C GLN A 592 -15.89 11.18 23.87
N PHE A 593 -16.39 11.69 22.75
CA PHE A 593 -16.55 13.13 22.51
C PHE A 593 -17.44 13.81 23.58
N LEU A 594 -18.60 13.23 23.90
CA LEU A 594 -19.49 13.78 24.93
C LEU A 594 -18.90 13.64 26.34
N THR A 595 -18.08 12.62 26.59
CA THR A 595 -17.33 12.47 27.83
C THR A 595 -16.28 13.58 27.97
N TYR A 596 -15.60 13.97 26.89
CA TYR A 596 -14.70 15.12 26.89
C TYR A 596 -15.43 16.42 27.23
N CYS A 597 -16.63 16.65 26.69
CA CYS A 597 -17.47 17.78 27.13
C CYS A 597 -17.76 17.72 28.63
N GLN A 598 -18.19 16.56 29.15
CA GLN A 598 -18.52 16.42 30.57
C GLN A 598 -17.36 16.74 31.51
N LEU A 599 -16.12 16.47 31.09
CA LEU A 599 -14.91 16.72 31.89
C LEU A 599 -14.49 18.20 31.90
N GLN A 600 -14.99 19.01 30.97
CA GLN A 600 -14.61 20.43 30.88
C GLN A 600 -15.59 21.31 31.67
N PRO A 601 -15.10 22.18 32.59
CA PRO A 601 -15.95 22.99 33.46
C PRO A 601 -17.02 23.79 32.72
N GLU A 602 -16.66 24.33 31.55
CA GLU A 602 -17.51 25.22 30.80
C GLU A 602 -18.67 24.47 30.12
N CYS A 603 -18.41 23.30 29.52
CA CYS A 603 -19.44 22.45 28.95
C CYS A 603 -20.26 21.78 30.05
N HIS A 604 -19.59 21.26 31.09
CA HIS A 604 -20.19 20.66 32.28
C HIS A 604 -21.24 21.56 32.94
N SER A 605 -20.99 22.88 33.02
CA SER A 605 -21.90 23.84 33.65
C SER A 605 -23.31 23.89 33.04
N TYR A 606 -23.48 23.44 31.79
CA TYR A 606 -24.78 23.39 31.12
C TYR A 606 -25.56 22.09 31.40
N PHE A 607 -24.93 21.06 31.97
CA PHE A 607 -25.55 19.76 32.19
C PHE A 607 -25.62 19.42 33.69
N PRO A 608 -26.75 18.93 34.20
CA PRO A 608 -26.82 18.43 35.56
C PRO A 608 -25.83 17.28 35.80
N VAL A 609 -25.26 17.19 37.01
CA VAL A 609 -24.27 16.15 37.38
C VAL A 609 -24.83 14.73 37.20
N ASP A 610 -26.13 14.55 37.48
CA ASP A 610 -26.87 13.29 37.32
C ASP A 610 -27.34 13.03 35.88
N GLN A 611 -27.20 14.01 34.97
CA GLN A 611 -27.60 13.91 33.56
C GLN A 611 -26.50 14.46 32.64
N PRO A 612 -25.36 13.76 32.54
CA PRO A 612 -24.30 14.15 31.62
C PRO A 612 -24.80 14.11 30.15
N PRO A 613 -24.14 14.84 29.23
CA PRO A 613 -24.61 15.04 27.86
C PRO A 613 -25.02 13.75 27.12
N TYR A 614 -24.29 12.65 27.32
CA TYR A 614 -24.57 11.37 26.68
C TYR A 614 -25.84 10.69 27.22
N VAL A 615 -26.11 10.77 28.53
CA VAL A 615 -27.36 10.28 29.14
C VAL A 615 -28.55 11.09 28.65
N MET A 616 -28.37 12.42 28.58
CA MET A 616 -29.39 13.33 28.06
C MET A 616 -29.72 13.03 26.59
N LEU A 617 -28.71 12.77 25.76
CA LEU A 617 -28.91 12.40 24.37
C LEU A 617 -29.65 11.06 24.22
N TYR A 618 -29.31 10.03 25.01
CA TYR A 618 -30.05 8.77 25.01
C TYR A 618 -31.54 8.98 25.31
N ARG A 619 -31.88 9.81 26.29
CA ARG A 619 -33.27 10.16 26.59
C ARG A 619 -33.95 10.88 25.43
N ILE A 620 -33.31 11.91 24.87
CA ILE A 620 -33.85 12.67 23.74
C ILE A 620 -34.14 11.75 22.55
N LEU A 621 -33.22 10.85 22.21
CA LEU A 621 -33.43 9.89 21.11
C LEU A 621 -34.63 8.98 21.35
N ALA A 622 -34.82 8.48 22.59
CA ALA A 622 -35.98 7.66 22.95
C ALA A 622 -37.31 8.46 22.94
N GLU A 623 -37.28 9.74 23.33
CA GLU A 623 -38.45 10.62 23.33
C GLU A 623 -38.87 11.07 21.93
N LEU A 624 -37.93 11.16 20.99
CA LEU A 624 -38.20 11.52 19.59
C LEU A 624 -39.07 10.47 18.90
N ASP A 625 -38.75 9.19 19.06
CA ASP A 625 -39.51 8.10 18.41
C ASP A 625 -40.88 7.86 19.06
N THR A 626 -41.06 8.27 20.31
CA THR A 626 -42.35 8.22 21.02
C THR A 626 -43.15 9.52 20.89
N ASN A 627 -42.70 10.48 20.06
CA ASN A 627 -43.30 11.82 19.89
C ASN A 627 -43.43 12.65 21.18
N LYS A 628 -42.76 12.26 22.27
CA LYS A 628 -42.74 13.00 23.53
C LYS A 628 -41.89 14.27 23.44
N GLN A 629 -40.92 14.29 22.52
CA GLN A 629 -40.08 15.44 22.24
C GLN A 629 -40.70 16.32 21.15
N GLN A 630 -41.20 17.51 21.51
CA GLN A 630 -41.91 18.40 20.58
C GLN A 630 -41.03 19.44 19.88
N CYS A 631 -39.77 19.58 20.29
CA CYS A 631 -38.90 20.69 19.86
C CYS A 631 -38.70 20.80 18.34
N ILE A 632 -38.64 19.64 17.67
CA ILE A 632 -38.19 19.52 16.28
C ILE A 632 -39.09 18.65 15.41
N ASN A 633 -40.31 18.34 15.89
CA ASN A 633 -41.20 17.37 15.24
C ASN A 633 -41.60 17.72 13.79
N LYS A 634 -41.51 18.99 13.40
CA LYS A 634 -41.93 19.48 12.07
C LYS A 634 -40.96 19.20 10.92
N TYR A 635 -39.79 18.61 11.19
CA TYR A 635 -38.73 18.39 10.19
C TYR A 635 -38.59 16.96 9.69
N PHE A 636 -39.31 16.03 10.30
CA PHE A 636 -39.15 14.62 10.01
C PHE A 636 -40.26 14.15 9.08
N ASN A 637 -39.90 13.36 8.06
CA ASN A 637 -40.85 12.56 7.29
C ASN A 637 -41.42 11.43 8.16
N GLU A 638 -42.63 10.97 7.85
CA GLU A 638 -43.33 9.91 8.61
C GLU A 638 -42.73 8.51 8.41
N ASP A 639 -41.89 8.30 7.38
CA ASP A 639 -41.46 6.97 6.94
C ASP A 639 -40.26 6.35 7.69
N LYS A 640 -39.59 7.09 8.60
CA LYS A 640 -38.43 6.59 9.38
C LYS A 640 -38.42 7.09 10.83
N PRO A 641 -37.80 6.36 11.79
CA PRO A 641 -37.61 6.84 13.16
C PRO A 641 -36.90 8.19 13.18
N LYS A 642 -37.43 9.15 13.94
CA LYS A 642 -36.90 10.53 14.02
C LYS A 642 -35.51 10.54 14.63
N SER A 643 -35.25 9.59 15.54
CA SER A 643 -33.95 9.43 16.18
C SER A 643 -32.84 9.09 15.19
N ASP A 644 -33.12 8.36 14.11
CA ASP A 644 -32.11 7.97 13.10
C ASP A 644 -31.47 9.16 12.41
N TRP A 645 -32.30 10.14 12.08
CA TRP A 645 -31.83 11.36 11.46
C TRP A 645 -30.89 12.13 12.39
N LEU A 646 -31.23 12.24 13.69
CA LEU A 646 -30.41 12.94 14.66
C LEU A 646 -29.08 12.22 14.93
N ARG A 647 -29.08 10.88 14.98
CA ARG A 647 -27.86 10.06 15.07
C ARG A 647 -26.93 10.32 13.89
N ASN A 648 -27.47 10.28 12.67
CA ASN A 648 -26.69 10.49 11.46
C ASN A 648 -26.18 11.94 11.35
N LEU A 649 -26.98 12.93 11.75
CA LEU A 649 -26.54 14.32 11.78
C LEU A 649 -25.31 14.49 12.69
N PHE A 650 -25.39 14.01 13.93
CA PHE A 650 -24.26 14.12 14.87
C PHE A 650 -23.05 13.29 14.44
N PHE A 651 -23.26 12.12 13.85
CA PHE A 651 -22.17 11.35 13.23
C PHE A 651 -21.43 12.19 12.17
N ASN A 652 -22.16 12.77 11.21
CA ASN A 652 -21.56 13.58 10.15
C ASN A 652 -20.83 14.81 10.71
N MET A 653 -21.37 15.45 11.75
CA MET A 653 -20.73 16.60 12.40
C MET A 653 -19.41 16.21 13.09
N ILE A 654 -19.32 15.01 13.68
CA ILE A 654 -18.06 14.51 14.25
C ILE A 654 -17.09 14.07 13.15
N GLN A 655 -17.60 13.47 12.08
CA GLN A 655 -16.82 12.97 10.95
C GLN A 655 -16.17 14.10 10.14
N SER A 656 -16.89 15.20 9.88
CA SER A 656 -16.42 16.28 9.03
C SER A 656 -15.24 17.02 9.67
N GLY A 657 -14.02 16.76 9.19
CA GLY A 657 -12.80 17.47 9.59
C GLY A 657 -12.74 18.93 9.13
N ASP A 658 -13.66 19.37 8.28
CA ASP A 658 -13.61 20.65 7.57
C ASP A 658 -13.84 21.87 8.47
N THR A 659 -14.50 21.70 9.62
CA THR A 659 -14.42 22.70 10.68
C THR A 659 -14.43 22.04 12.05
N TYR A 660 -13.38 22.27 12.82
CA TYR A 660 -13.37 22.01 14.27
C TYR A 660 -14.63 22.56 14.98
N MET A 661 -15.25 23.58 14.36
CA MET A 661 -16.45 24.30 14.78
C MET A 661 -17.73 23.46 14.73
N ASP A 662 -17.95 22.64 13.69
CA ASP A 662 -19.25 21.98 13.51
C ASP A 662 -19.57 21.01 14.66
N ARG A 663 -18.63 20.15 15.07
CA ARG A 663 -18.84 19.23 16.20
C ARG A 663 -18.96 19.91 17.56
N THR A 664 -18.28 21.05 17.79
CA THR A 664 -18.35 21.77 19.09
C THR A 664 -19.74 22.29 19.42
N VAL A 665 -20.63 22.39 18.43
CA VAL A 665 -22.03 22.81 18.60
C VAL A 665 -22.93 21.69 19.12
N ILE A 666 -22.51 20.42 19.03
CA ILE A 666 -23.33 19.25 19.41
C ILE A 666 -23.86 19.35 20.86
N PRO A 667 -23.05 19.66 21.89
CA PRO A 667 -23.57 19.80 23.26
C PRO A 667 -24.61 20.91 23.40
N ALA A 668 -24.43 22.05 22.71
CA ALA A 668 -25.40 23.14 22.74
C ALA A 668 -26.74 22.72 22.12
N VAL A 669 -26.72 21.90 21.06
CA VAL A 669 -27.93 21.33 20.45
C VAL A 669 -28.61 20.36 21.42
N ILE A 670 -27.86 19.48 22.08
CA ILE A 670 -28.40 18.54 23.09
C ILE A 670 -29.07 19.31 24.24
N PHE A 671 -28.39 20.32 24.77
CA PHE A 671 -28.90 21.15 25.87
C PHE A 671 -30.22 21.85 25.48
N ARG A 672 -30.29 22.44 24.29
CA ARG A 672 -31.49 23.14 23.81
C ARG A 672 -32.64 22.18 23.49
N LEU A 673 -32.35 21.01 22.92
CA LEU A 673 -33.35 19.97 22.69
C LEU A 673 -33.98 19.50 24.00
N ASN A 674 -33.19 19.42 25.07
CA ASN A 674 -33.68 19.06 26.38
C ASN A 674 -34.56 20.14 27.02
N ARG A 675 -34.17 21.42 26.91
CA ARG A 675 -34.93 22.54 27.49
C ARG A 675 -36.22 22.84 26.71
N CYS A 676 -36.17 22.74 25.38
CA CYS A 676 -37.30 22.84 24.47
C CYS A 676 -38.26 24.04 24.75
N ASN A 677 -37.73 25.22 25.05
CA ASN A 677 -38.56 26.42 25.17
C ASN A 677 -38.81 27.09 23.80
N VAL A 678 -39.65 28.13 23.75
CA VAL A 678 -40.02 28.81 22.48
C VAL A 678 -38.79 29.35 21.73
N ASP A 679 -37.79 29.88 22.44
CA ASP A 679 -36.56 30.38 21.84
C ASP A 679 -35.69 29.25 21.29
N ASP A 680 -35.60 28.13 22.01
CA ASP A 680 -34.88 26.93 21.57
C ASP A 680 -35.49 26.36 20.31
N VAL A 681 -36.82 26.26 20.27
CA VAL A 681 -37.55 25.82 19.09
C VAL A 681 -37.17 26.68 17.90
N ASN A 682 -37.15 28.01 18.02
CA ASN A 682 -36.76 28.90 16.92
C ASN A 682 -35.31 28.73 16.45
N VAL A 683 -34.36 28.61 17.38
CA VAL A 683 -32.93 28.43 17.07
C VAL A 683 -32.68 27.07 16.42
N LEU A 684 -33.21 26.01 17.01
CA LEU A 684 -33.09 24.64 16.50
C LEU A 684 -33.80 24.50 15.15
N ASN A 685 -34.96 25.12 14.99
CA ASN A 685 -35.67 25.17 13.73
C ASN A 685 -34.81 25.75 12.60
N PHE A 686 -34.06 26.80 12.89
CA PHE A 686 -33.17 27.40 11.92
C PHE A 686 -31.97 26.47 11.64
N PHE A 687 -31.28 26.04 12.69
CA PHE A 687 -30.11 25.17 12.59
C PHE A 687 -30.44 23.93 11.75
N PHE A 688 -31.51 23.23 12.08
CA PHE A 688 -31.92 22.03 11.36
C PHE A 688 -32.35 22.29 9.92
N ARG A 689 -33.04 23.39 9.59
CA ARG A 689 -33.31 23.74 8.17
C ARG A 689 -32.03 23.87 7.34
N SER A 690 -31.01 24.53 7.89
CA SER A 690 -29.73 24.72 7.21
C SER A 690 -28.91 23.43 7.09
N SER A 691 -28.99 22.56 8.09
CA SER A 691 -28.34 21.25 8.05
C SER A 691 -29.08 20.27 7.13
N PHE A 692 -30.41 20.30 7.10
CA PHE A 692 -31.25 19.52 6.19
C PHE A 692 -30.97 19.83 4.72
N SER A 693 -30.84 21.12 4.36
CA SER A 693 -30.55 21.49 2.97
C SER A 693 -29.18 21.00 2.51
N LYS A 694 -28.16 21.04 3.39
CA LYS A 694 -26.84 20.47 3.11
C LYS A 694 -26.86 18.95 2.95
N ILE A 695 -27.52 18.23 3.85
CA ILE A 695 -27.63 16.77 3.79
C ILE A 695 -28.35 16.34 2.51
N ASN A 696 -29.46 16.99 2.18
CA ASN A 696 -30.19 16.71 0.94
C ASN A 696 -29.35 17.06 -0.30
N GLN A 697 -28.60 18.17 -0.30
CA GLN A 697 -27.70 18.53 -1.40
C GLN A 697 -26.59 17.48 -1.62
N MET A 698 -26.01 16.95 -0.54
CA MET A 698 -25.00 15.88 -0.63
C MET A 698 -25.60 14.59 -1.18
N GLN A 699 -26.79 14.19 -0.72
CA GLN A 699 -27.50 13.02 -1.25
C GLN A 699 -27.91 13.18 -2.72
N THR A 700 -28.31 14.38 -3.15
CA THR A 700 -28.62 14.64 -4.56
C THR A 700 -27.39 14.63 -5.46
N LYS A 701 -26.22 15.07 -4.96
CA LYS A 701 -24.95 15.04 -5.72
C LYS A 701 -24.44 13.61 -5.93
N GLN A 702 -24.62 12.70 -4.96
CA GLN A 702 -24.24 11.29 -5.12
C GLN A 702 -25.03 10.55 -6.20
N ASN A 703 -26.20 11.09 -6.60
CA ASN A 703 -27.06 10.54 -7.64
C ASN A 703 -26.87 11.24 -9.01
N ASP A 704 -25.94 12.20 -9.12
CA ASP A 704 -25.60 12.87 -10.37
C ASP A 704 -24.72 11.94 -11.23
N PRO A 705 -25.07 11.65 -12.50
CA PRO A 705 -24.23 10.87 -13.41
C PRO A 705 -22.81 11.41 -13.60
N GLY A 706 -22.58 12.72 -13.35
CA GLY A 706 -21.26 13.34 -13.37
C GLY A 706 -20.42 13.12 -12.10
N PHE A 707 -20.98 12.49 -11.06
CA PHE A 707 -20.29 12.21 -9.81
C PHE A 707 -19.48 10.92 -9.94
N LEU A 708 -18.15 11.04 -9.86
CA LEU A 708 -17.17 9.97 -10.12
C LEU A 708 -17.12 8.86 -9.04
N PHE A 709 -18.14 8.71 -8.21
CA PHE A 709 -18.22 7.69 -7.16
C PHE A 709 -19.05 6.48 -7.62
N SER A 710 -18.57 5.25 -7.37
CA SER A 710 -19.31 4.02 -7.66
C SER A 710 -19.86 3.36 -6.40
N ASN A 711 -21.18 3.44 -6.22
CA ASN A 711 -21.90 2.69 -5.17
C ASN A 711 -21.76 1.19 -5.38
N VAL A 712 -21.80 0.73 -6.63
CA VAL A 712 -21.68 -0.70 -6.97
C VAL A 712 -20.33 -1.26 -6.54
N LEU A 713 -19.23 -0.58 -6.87
CA LEU A 713 -17.89 -1.00 -6.43
C LEU A 713 -17.78 -0.95 -4.90
N ASN A 714 -18.29 0.12 -4.29
CA ASN A 714 -18.29 0.26 -2.83
C ASN A 714 -18.90 -0.96 -2.15
N TYR A 715 -20.10 -1.39 -2.57
CA TYR A 715 -20.73 -2.56 -1.96
C TYR A 715 -20.09 -3.88 -2.38
N ASN A 716 -19.57 -4.00 -3.61
CA ASN A 716 -18.86 -5.20 -4.03
C ASN A 716 -17.69 -5.54 -3.10
N ILE A 717 -16.96 -4.51 -2.68
CA ILE A 717 -15.84 -4.61 -1.73
C ILE A 717 -16.35 -4.70 -0.29
N VAL A 718 -17.25 -3.81 0.14
CA VAL A 718 -17.72 -3.79 1.54
C VAL A 718 -18.38 -5.11 1.94
N LEU A 719 -19.23 -5.67 1.09
CA LEU A 719 -20.02 -6.87 1.40
C LEU A 719 -19.21 -8.17 1.33
N SER A 720 -18.10 -8.16 0.57
CA SER A 720 -17.24 -9.34 0.36
C SER A 720 -15.97 -9.28 1.21
N GLU A 721 -15.27 -8.15 1.20
CA GLU A 721 -13.95 -7.98 1.81
C GLU A 721 -13.99 -7.26 3.17
N MET A 722 -15.04 -6.55 3.57
CA MET A 722 -15.00 -5.73 4.80
C MET A 722 -16.12 -6.05 5.81
N TRP A 723 -17.02 -6.98 5.47
CA TRP A 723 -18.24 -7.20 6.24
C TRP A 723 -17.98 -7.71 7.66
N LEU A 724 -17.07 -8.69 7.80
CA LEU A 724 -16.72 -9.37 9.05
C LEU A 724 -15.22 -9.37 9.25
N ALA A 725 -14.79 -9.25 10.50
CA ALA A 725 -13.40 -9.53 10.87
C ALA A 725 -13.09 -11.03 10.71
N LEU A 726 -11.81 -11.39 10.57
CA LEU A 726 -11.35 -12.75 10.20
C LEU A 726 -11.87 -13.91 11.05
N ASN A 727 -12.25 -13.66 12.30
CA ASN A 727 -12.75 -14.66 13.25
C ASN A 727 -14.19 -14.40 13.69
N GLU A 728 -14.89 -13.50 13.01
CA GLU A 728 -16.26 -13.14 13.35
C GLU A 728 -17.26 -14.02 12.61
N SER A 729 -18.33 -14.41 13.31
CA SER A 729 -19.44 -15.17 12.73
C SER A 729 -20.48 -14.24 12.12
N GLU A 730 -21.25 -14.75 11.16
CA GLU A 730 -22.41 -14.04 10.61
C GLU A 730 -23.38 -13.59 11.70
N VAL A 731 -23.97 -12.42 11.49
CA VAL A 731 -24.90 -11.78 12.42
C VAL A 731 -26.24 -11.58 11.71
N ASP A 732 -27.33 -11.91 12.38
CA ASP A 732 -28.68 -11.73 11.85
C ASP A 732 -29.11 -10.25 11.84
N LYS A 733 -30.13 -9.95 11.04
CA LYS A 733 -30.62 -8.58 10.83
C LYS A 733 -31.17 -7.98 12.13
N GLU A 734 -31.88 -8.77 12.93
CA GLU A 734 -32.49 -8.33 14.18
C GLU A 734 -31.42 -7.88 15.19
N THR A 735 -30.31 -8.61 15.27
CA THR A 735 -29.15 -8.27 16.09
C THR A 735 -28.50 -6.96 15.63
N ILE A 736 -28.28 -6.76 14.32
CA ILE A 736 -27.72 -5.50 13.78
C ILE A 736 -28.64 -4.32 14.09
N ILE A 737 -29.96 -4.48 13.94
CA ILE A 737 -30.95 -3.45 14.30
C ILE A 737 -30.87 -3.13 15.80
N ALA A 738 -30.77 -4.15 16.66
CA ALA A 738 -30.65 -3.95 18.10
C ALA A 738 -29.37 -3.19 18.47
N TRP A 739 -28.24 -3.53 17.84
CA TRP A 739 -26.98 -2.81 17.98
C TRP A 739 -27.12 -1.35 17.56
N TYR A 740 -27.62 -1.08 16.36
CA TYR A 740 -27.81 0.29 15.88
C TYR A 740 -28.74 1.10 16.79
N LYS A 741 -29.85 0.53 17.27
CA LYS A 741 -30.75 1.21 18.22
C LYS A 741 -30.09 1.57 19.56
N SER A 742 -29.04 0.85 19.96
CA SER A 742 -28.25 1.15 21.17
C SER A 742 -27.21 2.28 20.97
N THR A 743 -27.04 2.77 19.74
CA THR A 743 -26.06 3.82 19.42
C THR A 743 -26.55 5.23 19.74
N LEU A 744 -25.60 6.12 20.01
CA LEU A 744 -25.80 7.56 20.20
C LEU A 744 -25.62 8.36 18.91
N MET A 745 -24.59 8.05 18.14
CA MET A 745 -24.17 8.78 16.94
C MET A 745 -23.65 7.77 15.93
N ALA A 746 -24.42 7.50 14.88
CA ALA A 746 -24.09 6.51 13.87
C ALA A 746 -24.87 6.78 12.56
N PRO A 747 -24.34 6.36 11.40
CA PRO A 747 -24.97 6.60 10.10
C PRO A 747 -26.06 5.58 9.70
N ASN A 748 -26.24 4.52 10.49
CA ASN A 748 -27.11 3.38 10.16
C ASN A 748 -26.68 2.62 8.90
N ASN A 749 -25.39 2.31 8.79
CA ASN A 749 -24.85 1.66 7.60
C ASN A 749 -25.15 0.16 7.58
N ALA A 750 -24.94 -0.56 8.69
CA ALA A 750 -25.02 -2.02 8.70
C ALA A 750 -26.45 -2.53 8.45
N GLU A 751 -27.46 -1.86 9.02
CA GLU A 751 -28.87 -2.21 8.81
C GLU A 751 -29.29 -2.05 7.35
N GLN A 752 -28.81 -1.01 6.68
CA GLN A 752 -29.13 -0.76 5.27
C GLN A 752 -28.49 -1.81 4.35
N LEU A 753 -27.34 -2.35 4.74
CA LEU A 753 -26.56 -3.27 3.92
C LEU A 753 -26.91 -4.74 4.11
N ILE A 754 -27.38 -5.16 5.29
CA ILE A 754 -27.61 -6.60 5.57
C ILE A 754 -28.62 -7.24 4.61
N SER A 755 -29.67 -6.52 4.22
CA SER A 755 -30.67 -7.02 3.26
C SER A 755 -30.13 -7.12 1.83
N LEU A 756 -29.24 -6.20 1.44
CA LEU A 756 -28.53 -6.26 0.16
C LEU A 756 -27.52 -7.42 0.15
N ARG A 757 -26.81 -7.62 1.27
CA ARG A 757 -25.79 -8.66 1.42
C ARG A 757 -26.30 -10.07 1.20
N ALA A 758 -27.53 -10.35 1.59
CA ALA A 758 -28.16 -11.64 1.36
C ALA A 758 -28.34 -11.97 -0.13
N GLN A 759 -28.48 -10.94 -0.98
CA GLN A 759 -28.73 -11.07 -2.41
C GLN A 759 -27.48 -10.83 -3.26
N TRP A 760 -26.43 -10.20 -2.71
CA TRP A 760 -25.23 -9.83 -3.45
C TRP A 760 -24.32 -11.04 -3.74
N PRO A 761 -23.78 -11.18 -4.97
CA PRO A 761 -22.77 -12.19 -5.27
C PRO A 761 -21.47 -11.88 -4.53
N LYS A 762 -21.09 -12.75 -3.58
CA LYS A 762 -19.89 -12.61 -2.73
C LYS A 762 -18.74 -13.46 -3.25
N TYR A 763 -17.51 -13.03 -2.97
CA TYR A 763 -16.30 -13.79 -3.24
C TYR A 763 -15.48 -14.06 -1.98
N PRO A 764 -14.68 -15.14 -1.96
CA PRO A 764 -13.85 -15.45 -0.81
C PRO A 764 -12.72 -14.44 -0.64
N LEU A 765 -12.36 -14.19 0.62
CA LEU A 765 -11.13 -13.48 0.98
C LEU A 765 -9.92 -14.27 0.47
N ASP A 766 -8.92 -13.56 -0.03
CA ASP A 766 -7.68 -14.18 -0.49
C ASP A 766 -6.65 -14.35 0.65
N GLN A 767 -5.48 -14.89 0.27
CA GLN A 767 -4.41 -15.23 1.21
C GLN A 767 -3.74 -14.05 1.93
N TYR A 768 -3.96 -12.80 1.52
CA TYR A 768 -3.29 -11.66 2.13
C TYR A 768 -4.12 -10.96 3.21
N TYR A 769 -5.40 -11.31 3.33
CA TYR A 769 -6.30 -10.68 4.31
C TYR A 769 -5.89 -10.93 5.78
N SER A 770 -5.19 -12.04 6.05
CA SER A 770 -4.64 -12.39 7.37
C SER A 770 -3.22 -11.87 7.64
N LYS A 771 -2.69 -11.00 6.77
CA LYS A 771 -1.31 -10.52 6.82
C LYS A 771 -1.27 -8.99 6.94
N VAL A 772 -0.10 -8.48 7.32
CA VAL A 772 0.20 -7.04 7.39
C VAL A 772 1.60 -6.82 6.82
N ALA A 773 1.81 -5.77 6.02
CA ALA A 773 3.10 -5.50 5.37
C ALA A 773 4.19 -5.02 6.36
N SER A 774 5.46 -5.45 6.23
CA SER A 774 6.49 -5.17 7.27
C SER A 774 7.79 -4.49 6.82
N TYR A 775 7.99 -4.20 5.53
CA TYR A 775 9.32 -3.87 4.99
C TYR A 775 9.53 -2.42 4.53
N THR A 776 8.45 -1.65 4.31
CA THR A 776 8.53 -0.27 3.79
C THR A 776 8.47 0.75 4.94
N PRO A 777 9.26 1.84 4.91
CA PRO A 777 9.09 2.96 5.84
C PRO A 777 7.68 3.54 5.76
N LEU A 778 6.94 3.44 6.86
CA LEU A 778 5.52 3.78 6.90
C LEU A 778 5.22 4.75 8.05
N LEU A 779 4.67 5.91 7.72
CA LEU A 779 4.06 6.83 8.67
C LEU A 779 2.58 6.51 8.80
N MET A 780 2.11 6.32 10.02
CA MET A 780 0.71 6.12 10.35
C MET A 780 0.25 7.28 11.22
N ILE A 781 -0.77 8.01 10.78
CA ILE A 781 -1.41 9.07 11.55
C ILE A 781 -2.91 8.78 11.67
N SER A 782 -3.47 8.99 12.86
CA SER A 782 -4.88 8.72 13.12
C SER A 782 -5.42 9.71 14.16
N GLY A 783 -6.63 10.21 13.92
CA GLY A 783 -7.31 11.11 14.83
C GLY A 783 -7.96 10.37 15.98
N GLN A 784 -7.78 10.85 17.21
CA GLN A 784 -8.37 10.22 18.40
C GLN A 784 -9.91 10.25 18.43
N LEU A 785 -10.52 11.18 17.70
CA LEU A 785 -11.97 11.34 17.59
C LEU A 785 -12.45 11.06 16.16
N ASP A 786 -11.81 10.12 15.46
CA ASP A 786 -12.20 9.67 14.12
C ASP A 786 -13.31 8.61 14.22
N PRO A 787 -14.57 8.92 13.82
CA PRO A 787 -15.67 7.98 13.89
C PRO A 787 -15.72 7.04 12.66
N SER A 788 -14.85 7.26 11.66
CA SER A 788 -14.83 6.49 10.41
C SER A 788 -13.72 5.44 10.39
N THR A 789 -12.56 5.75 10.94
CA THR A 789 -11.46 4.80 11.10
C THR A 789 -10.93 4.84 12.52
N MET A 790 -11.31 3.83 13.29
CA MET A 790 -11.14 3.86 14.75
C MET A 790 -9.66 3.92 15.16
N PHE A 791 -9.36 4.90 16.01
CA PHE A 791 -8.05 5.06 16.64
C PHE A 791 -7.55 3.79 17.34
N ASP A 792 -8.42 3.08 18.07
CA ASP A 792 -8.02 1.86 18.80
C ASP A 792 -7.56 0.75 17.84
N GLN A 793 -8.21 0.61 16.68
CA GLN A 793 -7.82 -0.37 15.66
C GLN A 793 -6.50 0.01 15.00
N ALA A 794 -6.29 1.30 14.74
CA ALA A 794 -5.03 1.85 14.22
C ALA A 794 -3.87 1.63 15.21
N SER A 795 -4.10 1.91 16.49
CA SER A 795 -3.13 1.70 17.56
C SER A 795 -2.76 0.22 17.73
N GLN A 796 -3.75 -0.68 17.65
CA GLN A 796 -3.50 -2.12 17.68
C GLN A 796 -2.67 -2.57 16.47
N LEU A 797 -2.99 -2.09 15.26
CA LEU A 797 -2.21 -2.41 14.06
C LEU A 797 -0.75 -1.94 14.20
N ALA A 798 -0.54 -0.74 14.74
CA ALA A 798 0.79 -0.21 15.01
C ALA A 798 1.57 -1.03 16.05
N SER A 799 0.88 -1.63 17.04
CA SER A 799 1.51 -2.42 18.10
C SER A 799 2.02 -3.81 17.65
N ILE A 800 1.41 -4.40 16.63
CA ILE A 800 1.73 -5.76 16.14
C ILE A 800 2.73 -5.78 14.97
N THR A 801 3.27 -4.63 14.58
CA THR A 801 4.10 -4.46 13.38
C THR A 801 5.51 -3.92 13.69
N SER A 802 6.46 -4.11 12.77
CA SER A 802 7.92 -3.98 12.95
C SER A 802 8.45 -2.56 13.29
N LYS A 803 9.76 -2.47 13.59
CA LYS A 803 10.53 -1.23 13.87
C LYS A 803 10.53 -0.16 12.75
N THR A 804 9.97 -0.43 11.58
CA THR A 804 9.98 0.49 10.42
C THR A 804 8.72 1.35 10.29
N ARG A 805 7.76 1.21 11.20
CA ARG A 805 6.53 2.00 11.24
C ARG A 805 6.59 3.05 12.34
N THR A 806 6.20 4.28 12.00
CA THR A 806 6.07 5.39 12.95
C THR A 806 4.59 5.72 13.09
N PHE A 807 4.04 5.70 14.31
CA PHE A 807 2.64 5.99 14.58
C PHE A 807 2.46 7.25 15.42
N TYR A 808 1.63 8.18 14.95
CA TYR A 808 1.25 9.38 15.68
C TYR A 808 -0.27 9.48 15.87
N ALA A 809 -0.68 9.59 17.13
CA ALA A 809 -2.03 9.94 17.51
C ALA A 809 -2.20 11.46 17.42
N ILE A 810 -3.17 11.93 16.65
CA ILE A 810 -3.49 13.36 16.58
C ILE A 810 -4.61 13.66 17.59
N PRO A 811 -4.31 14.40 18.68
CA PRO A 811 -5.27 14.62 19.76
C PRO A 811 -6.51 15.36 19.26
N LEU A 812 -7.68 14.89 19.71
CA LEU A 812 -8.99 15.47 19.39
C LEU A 812 -9.30 15.55 17.88
N ALA A 813 -8.47 15.03 16.98
CA ALA A 813 -8.69 15.10 15.54
C ALA A 813 -9.83 14.18 15.08
N GLY A 814 -10.59 14.63 14.07
CA GLY A 814 -11.60 13.84 13.37
C GLY A 814 -11.03 13.03 12.22
N HIS A 815 -11.87 12.61 11.27
CA HIS A 815 -11.45 11.87 10.09
C HIS A 815 -10.59 12.72 9.15
N ILE A 816 -9.51 12.14 8.61
CA ILE A 816 -8.52 12.80 7.73
C ILE A 816 -7.79 13.93 8.49
N THR A 817 -6.69 13.58 9.14
CA THR A 817 -6.00 14.48 10.08
C THR A 817 -5.31 15.67 9.41
N VAL A 818 -4.99 15.58 8.12
CA VAL A 818 -4.42 16.72 7.37
C VAL A 818 -5.37 17.93 7.25
N ASN A 819 -6.70 17.74 7.36
CA ASN A 819 -7.68 18.83 7.27
C ASN A 819 -7.56 19.86 8.42
N ILE A 820 -6.91 19.49 9.54
CA ILE A 820 -6.71 20.37 10.71
C ILE A 820 -5.83 21.59 10.38
N ALA A 821 -5.05 21.53 9.30
CA ALA A 821 -4.29 22.67 8.78
C ALA A 821 -5.17 23.89 8.46
N GLN A 822 -6.45 23.70 8.13
CA GLN A 822 -7.37 24.80 7.84
C GLN A 822 -7.75 25.64 9.08
N VAL A 823 -7.47 25.15 10.30
CA VAL A 823 -7.71 25.84 11.57
C VAL A 823 -6.47 26.60 12.06
N GLY A 824 -5.41 26.70 11.23
CA GLY A 824 -4.15 27.38 11.55
C GLY A 824 -3.08 26.49 12.19
N TYR A 825 -3.31 25.16 12.26
CA TYR A 825 -2.38 24.19 12.84
C TYR A 825 -1.84 23.23 11.77
N TYR A 826 -0.62 23.48 11.29
CA TYR A 826 -0.04 22.75 10.14
C TYR A 826 0.71 21.45 10.51
N CYS A 827 0.64 20.98 11.76
CA CYS A 827 1.49 19.87 12.25
C CYS A 827 1.27 18.52 11.52
N PRO A 828 0.05 17.96 11.39
CA PRO A 828 -0.14 16.70 10.64
C PRO A 828 0.36 16.79 9.21
N LEU A 829 0.14 17.93 8.56
CA LEU A 829 0.63 18.21 7.21
C LEU A 829 2.16 18.30 7.15
N HIS A 830 2.81 18.98 8.09
CA HIS A 830 4.27 19.05 8.17
C HIS A 830 4.88 17.66 8.30
N LEU A 831 4.28 16.77 9.11
CA LEU A 831 4.71 15.38 9.26
C LEU A 831 4.61 14.62 7.93
N VAL A 832 3.50 14.76 7.20
CA VAL A 832 3.31 14.15 5.87
C VAL A 832 4.35 14.67 4.88
N CYS A 833 4.56 15.98 4.80
CA CYS A 833 5.52 16.60 3.89
C CYS A 833 6.96 16.19 4.19
N ALA A 834 7.37 16.24 5.47
CA ALA A 834 8.72 15.87 5.89
C ALA A 834 9.01 14.38 5.68
N TRP A 835 8.01 13.52 5.88
CA TRP A 835 8.14 12.09 5.64
C TRP A 835 8.24 11.74 4.16
N ALA A 836 7.35 12.31 3.34
CA ALA A 836 7.30 12.02 1.91
C ALA A 836 8.50 12.61 1.15
N PHE A 837 9.01 13.79 1.59
CA PHE A 837 10.02 14.56 0.88
C PHE A 837 11.10 15.16 1.81
N PRO A 838 11.92 14.30 2.45
CA PRO A 838 12.93 14.74 3.43
C PRO A 838 14.08 15.57 2.83
N THR A 839 14.19 15.66 1.50
CA THR A 839 15.15 16.51 0.80
C THR A 839 14.63 17.92 0.54
N ILE A 840 13.30 18.12 0.57
CA ILE A 840 12.66 19.42 0.35
C ILE A 840 12.38 20.10 1.69
N PHE A 841 11.91 19.33 2.67
CA PHE A 841 11.49 19.85 3.97
C PHE A 841 12.56 19.55 5.04
N PRO A 842 12.82 20.48 5.98
CA PRO A 842 13.78 20.27 7.05
C PRO A 842 13.46 19.04 7.88
N SER A 843 14.47 18.29 8.32
CA SER A 843 14.28 17.14 9.22
C SER A 843 13.58 17.50 10.53
N GLU A 844 13.70 18.75 10.96
CA GLU A 844 13.04 19.35 12.12
C GLU A 844 11.50 19.32 12.00
N TRP A 845 10.94 19.24 10.78
CA TRP A 845 9.48 19.12 10.57
C TRP A 845 8.95 17.72 10.87
N ASN A 846 9.83 16.72 10.95
CA ASN A 846 9.48 15.38 11.42
C ASN A 846 9.49 15.28 12.96
N ASP A 847 9.55 16.42 13.66
CA ASP A 847 9.51 16.47 15.12
C ASP A 847 8.07 16.29 15.65
N PRO A 848 7.76 15.18 16.36
CA PRO A 848 6.45 14.99 16.98
C PRO A 848 6.15 16.00 18.08
N GLN A 849 7.11 16.81 18.53
CA GLN A 849 6.83 17.92 19.45
C GLN A 849 5.80 18.90 18.89
N CYS A 850 5.64 18.99 17.56
CA CYS A 850 4.59 19.84 16.99
C CYS A 850 3.19 19.46 17.47
N ILE A 851 2.97 18.18 17.82
CA ILE A 851 1.70 17.66 18.35
C ILE A 851 1.37 18.29 19.70
N ARG A 852 2.38 18.65 20.51
CA ARG A 852 2.18 19.29 21.83
C ARG A 852 1.60 20.69 21.73
N TYR A 853 1.71 21.34 20.57
CA TYR A 853 1.13 22.66 20.31
C TYR A 853 -0.29 22.58 19.74
N LEU A 854 -0.81 21.37 19.46
CA LEU A 854 -2.22 21.21 19.12
C LEU A 854 -3.08 21.47 20.36
N PRO A 855 -4.33 21.97 20.18
CA PRO A 855 -5.22 22.24 21.30
C PRO A 855 -5.41 21.01 22.18
N ALA A 856 -5.19 21.16 23.49
CA ALA A 856 -5.42 20.10 24.47
C ALA A 856 -6.91 19.99 24.88
N THR A 857 -7.74 20.95 24.48
CA THR A 857 -9.14 21.08 24.87
C THR A 857 -10.00 21.47 23.67
N LEU A 858 -11.21 20.90 23.57
CA LEU A 858 -12.26 21.39 22.66
C LEU A 858 -12.84 22.71 23.19
N ASP A 859 -13.13 23.66 22.30
CA ASP A 859 -13.71 24.94 22.67
C ASP A 859 -15.24 24.91 22.57
N PHE A 860 -15.92 24.41 23.61
CA PHE A 860 -17.39 24.33 23.64
C PHE A 860 -18.09 25.67 23.93
N VAL A 861 -17.34 26.71 24.31
CA VAL A 861 -17.87 28.05 24.65
C VAL A 861 -17.61 29.06 23.53
N GLY A 862 -16.77 28.69 22.57
CA GLY A 862 -16.21 29.61 21.60
C GLY A 862 -15.18 30.57 22.22
N ALA A 863 -14.60 30.32 23.39
CA ALA A 863 -13.73 31.27 24.09
C ALA A 863 -12.35 31.50 23.43
N THR A 864 -11.81 30.53 22.70
CA THR A 864 -10.45 30.55 22.14
C THR A 864 -10.36 30.93 20.67
N THR A 865 -11.48 31.03 19.95
CA THR A 865 -11.52 31.63 18.61
C THR A 865 -12.80 32.39 18.26
N LEU A 866 -13.86 32.30 19.07
CA LEU A 866 -15.06 33.15 18.94
C LEU A 866 -15.10 34.32 19.94
N GLY A 867 -14.52 34.17 21.14
CA GLY A 867 -14.76 35.10 22.25
C GLY A 867 -13.91 36.37 22.25
N GLN A 868 -12.82 36.41 21.46
CA GLN A 868 -11.90 37.56 21.44
C GLN A 868 -11.57 38.09 20.04
N LYS A 869 -12.00 37.39 18.98
CA LYS A 869 -11.90 37.81 17.58
C LYS A 869 -13.15 37.31 16.83
N TYR A 870 -14.24 38.08 16.84
CA TYR A 870 -15.31 37.83 15.89
C TYR A 870 -14.86 38.33 14.51
N SER A 871 -14.16 37.48 13.77
CA SER A 871 -13.94 37.69 12.34
C SER A 871 -15.08 37.03 11.59
N MET A 872 -16.16 37.79 11.35
CA MET A 872 -17.22 37.31 10.46
C MET A 872 -16.73 37.46 9.01
N LYS A 873 -16.02 36.45 8.51
CA LYS A 873 -16.01 36.17 7.08
C LYS A 873 -17.39 35.65 6.72
N LEU A 874 -18.34 36.55 6.44
CA LEU A 874 -19.68 36.19 5.97
C LEU A 874 -19.54 35.51 4.61
N LEU A 875 -19.47 34.17 4.62
CA LEU A 875 -19.43 33.35 3.42
C LEU A 875 -20.79 33.43 2.72
N ASN A 876 -20.94 34.38 1.77
CA ASN A 876 -21.85 34.47 0.62
C ASN A 876 -23.30 33.94 0.72
N SER A 877 -23.84 33.67 1.92
CA SER A 877 -25.12 33.03 2.12
C SER A 877 -25.88 33.65 3.31
N GLU A 878 -26.99 34.33 3.02
CA GLU A 878 -27.92 34.91 4.01
C GLU A 878 -28.23 33.99 5.20
N PRO A 879 -28.42 32.66 5.04
CA PRO A 879 -28.78 31.80 6.17
C PRO A 879 -27.69 31.71 7.26
N LYS A 880 -26.41 31.74 6.88
CA LYS A 880 -25.31 31.66 7.85
C LYS A 880 -25.22 32.92 8.71
N VAL A 881 -25.51 34.08 8.11
CA VAL A 881 -25.55 35.40 8.78
C VAL A 881 -26.60 35.38 9.89
N GLN A 882 -27.82 34.88 9.60
CA GLN A 882 -28.91 34.85 10.58
C GLN A 882 -28.63 33.92 11.78
N ILE A 883 -27.94 32.78 11.56
CA ILE A 883 -27.49 31.88 12.65
C ILE A 883 -26.51 32.59 13.57
N LEU A 884 -25.46 33.14 12.97
CA LEU A 884 -24.37 33.78 13.71
C LEU A 884 -24.91 34.96 14.52
N CYS A 885 -25.76 35.80 13.93
CA CYS A 885 -26.33 36.98 14.61
C CYS A 885 -27.17 36.63 15.84
N ARG A 886 -27.89 35.50 15.84
CA ARG A 886 -28.74 35.06 16.98
C ARG A 886 -27.97 34.30 18.06
N LEU A 887 -26.73 33.90 17.79
CA LEU A 887 -25.84 33.22 18.75
C LEU A 887 -24.82 34.18 19.40
N ILE A 888 -24.62 35.37 18.83
CA ILE A 888 -23.71 36.40 19.34
C ILE A 888 -24.37 37.17 20.49
N ARG A 889 -23.62 37.40 21.57
CA ARG A 889 -23.95 38.40 22.61
C ARG A 889 -23.16 39.68 22.33
N PRO A 890 -23.76 40.73 21.75
CA PRO A 890 -23.04 41.93 21.31
C PRO A 890 -22.21 42.58 22.42
N GLU A 891 -22.65 42.47 23.68
CA GLU A 891 -21.99 43.08 24.84
C GLU A 891 -20.63 42.44 25.17
N THR A 892 -20.36 41.24 24.64
CA THR A 892 -19.09 40.52 24.85
C THR A 892 -18.07 40.73 23.73
N VAL A 893 -18.46 41.37 22.63
CA VAL A 893 -17.62 41.47 21.43
C VAL A 893 -16.58 42.59 21.58
N VAL A 894 -15.30 42.22 21.54
CA VAL A 894 -14.17 43.16 21.65
C VAL A 894 -13.57 43.51 20.29
N ARG A 895 -13.69 42.63 19.29
CA ARG A 895 -13.20 42.87 17.91
C ARG A 895 -14.21 42.34 16.91
N LEU A 896 -14.51 43.14 15.88
CA LEU A 896 -15.46 42.83 14.81
C LEU A 896 -14.79 43.01 13.44
N SER A 897 -14.88 42.00 12.57
CA SER A 897 -14.47 42.11 11.15
C SER A 897 -15.63 41.75 10.24
N LEU A 898 -15.87 42.58 9.22
CA LEU A 898 -16.90 42.41 8.18
C LEU A 898 -16.19 42.44 6.81
N SER A 899 -16.33 41.39 6.00
CA SER A 899 -15.62 41.27 4.71
C SER A 899 -16.45 40.63 3.58
N ASN A 900 -16.22 41.02 2.31
CA ASN A 900 -16.82 40.45 1.08
C ASN A 900 -18.36 40.60 0.99
N LEU A 901 -18.86 41.82 0.99
CA LEU A 901 -20.28 42.14 1.19
C LEU A 901 -20.99 42.60 -0.10
N ILE A 902 -20.51 42.15 -1.27
CA ILE A 902 -20.92 42.66 -2.59
C ILE A 902 -22.28 42.10 -3.07
N LYS A 903 -22.97 41.26 -2.29
CA LYS A 903 -24.38 40.88 -2.57
C LYS A 903 -25.33 41.78 -1.80
N GLU A 904 -26.06 42.62 -2.54
CA GLU A 904 -27.15 43.48 -2.07
C GLU A 904 -27.99 42.77 -0.99
N ASN A 905 -28.17 43.40 0.18
CA ASN A 905 -28.92 42.96 1.39
C ASN A 905 -28.19 42.22 2.52
N THR A 906 -26.93 41.80 2.40
CA THR A 906 -26.29 41.05 3.52
C THR A 906 -26.01 41.93 4.76
N ILE A 907 -25.63 43.20 4.56
CA ILE A 907 -25.37 44.15 5.66
C ILE A 907 -26.66 44.66 6.28
N GLN A 908 -27.65 45.05 5.46
CA GLN A 908 -28.97 45.44 5.98
C GLN A 908 -29.62 44.31 6.77
N LEU A 909 -29.40 43.05 6.36
CA LEU A 909 -29.81 41.87 7.14
C LEU A 909 -29.03 41.73 8.45
N PHE A 910 -27.72 41.96 8.46
CA PHE A 910 -26.92 41.98 9.69
C PHE A 910 -27.36 43.10 10.66
N LEU A 911 -27.49 44.34 10.16
CA LEU A 911 -27.89 45.52 10.91
C LEU A 911 -29.34 45.45 11.41
N SER A 912 -30.23 44.74 10.70
CA SER A 912 -31.61 44.50 11.17
C SER A 912 -31.73 43.37 12.19
N LEU A 913 -30.75 42.46 12.26
CA LEU A 913 -30.77 41.30 13.16
C LEU A 913 -29.96 41.47 14.43
N VAL A 914 -29.03 42.43 14.46
CA VAL A 914 -28.19 42.73 15.61
C VAL A 914 -28.41 44.18 16.02
N ASP A 915 -28.81 44.40 17.27
CA ASP A 915 -28.86 45.74 17.84
C ASP A 915 -27.43 46.28 18.01
N ILE A 916 -27.00 47.08 17.04
CA ILE A 916 -25.65 47.64 16.98
C ILE A 916 -25.31 48.51 18.20
N TYR A 917 -26.30 49.01 18.93
CA TYR A 917 -26.10 49.79 20.15
C TYR A 917 -25.61 48.93 21.33
N GLN A 918 -25.69 47.60 21.24
CA GLN A 918 -25.29 46.68 22.32
C GLN A 918 -23.79 46.31 22.31
N PHE A 919 -23.02 46.73 21.30
CA PHE A 919 -21.56 46.49 21.18
C PHE A 919 -20.71 47.35 22.14
N THR A 920 -21.06 47.39 23.42
CA THR A 920 -20.47 48.28 24.43
C THR A 920 -18.99 48.02 24.75
N ARG A 921 -18.44 46.85 24.37
CA ARG A 921 -17.03 46.47 24.60
C ARG A 921 -16.17 46.48 23.35
N LEU A 922 -16.69 46.92 22.20
CA LEU A 922 -15.98 46.87 20.94
C LEU A 922 -14.77 47.82 20.93
N ARG A 923 -13.59 47.28 20.66
CA ARG A 923 -12.30 47.99 20.62
C ARG A 923 -11.63 47.96 19.26
N SER A 924 -12.01 47.04 18.36
CA SER A 924 -11.41 46.90 17.03
C SER A 924 -12.48 46.64 15.99
N LEU A 925 -12.45 47.38 14.88
CA LEU A 925 -13.36 47.19 13.74
C LEU A 925 -12.57 47.04 12.43
N THR A 926 -12.92 46.04 11.62
CA THR A 926 -12.35 45.83 10.28
C THR A 926 -13.47 45.71 9.26
N LEU A 927 -13.42 46.49 8.19
CA LEU A 927 -14.37 46.52 7.09
C LEU A 927 -13.59 46.23 5.79
N SER A 928 -14.02 45.27 4.98
CA SER A 928 -13.36 44.93 3.71
C SER A 928 -14.37 44.62 2.60
N ASN A 929 -14.21 45.17 1.40
CA ASN A 929 -15.13 45.00 0.27
C ASN A 929 -16.60 45.29 0.68
N VAL A 930 -16.84 46.52 1.16
CA VAL A 930 -18.13 47.06 1.63
C VAL A 930 -18.62 48.13 0.65
N SER A 931 -19.93 48.27 0.43
CA SER A 931 -20.49 49.35 -0.39
C SER A 931 -20.40 50.71 0.33
N ASP A 932 -20.38 51.82 -0.40
CA ASP A 932 -20.31 53.16 0.20
C ASP A 932 -21.49 53.46 1.12
N ASP A 933 -22.72 53.10 0.71
CA ASP A 933 -23.94 53.31 1.50
C ASP A 933 -23.94 52.52 2.82
N ASP A 934 -23.43 51.28 2.78
CA ASP A 934 -23.34 50.44 3.97
C ASP A 934 -22.21 50.90 4.91
N LEU A 935 -21.11 51.40 4.34
CA LEU A 935 -20.00 51.94 5.09
C LEU A 935 -20.41 53.21 5.84
N ASP A 936 -21.19 54.08 5.19
CA ASP A 936 -21.76 55.28 5.80
C ASP A 936 -22.69 54.95 6.98
N SER A 937 -23.59 53.98 6.79
CA SER A 937 -24.51 53.49 7.84
C SER A 937 -23.79 52.91 9.06
N ILE A 938 -22.71 52.14 8.84
CA ILE A 938 -21.92 51.55 9.93
C ILE A 938 -21.15 52.63 10.70
N LEU A 939 -20.53 53.59 10.00
CA LEU A 939 -19.69 54.60 10.63
C LEU A 939 -20.49 55.69 11.36
N HIS A 940 -21.72 56.00 10.92
CA HIS A 940 -22.64 56.93 11.61
C HIS A 940 -23.22 56.35 12.91
N SER A 941 -23.06 55.06 13.15
CA SER A 941 -23.49 54.44 14.40
C SER A 941 -22.53 54.76 15.56
N ASN A 942 -23.04 54.83 16.80
CA ASN A 942 -22.25 55.12 18.02
C ASN A 942 -21.18 54.05 18.36
N ILE A 943 -21.04 52.99 17.54
CA ILE A 943 -20.05 51.91 17.66
C ILE A 943 -18.61 52.43 17.59
N THR A 944 -18.40 53.58 16.95
CA THR A 944 -17.07 54.14 16.68
C THR A 944 -16.43 54.80 17.90
N ASN A 945 -17.25 55.27 18.85
CA ASN A 945 -16.80 56.02 20.04
C ASN A 945 -15.91 55.23 21.01
N SER A 946 -15.90 53.90 20.94
CA SER A 946 -15.13 53.02 21.85
C SER A 946 -13.91 52.36 21.19
N LEU A 947 -13.66 52.65 19.91
CA LEU A 947 -12.63 51.98 19.11
C LEU A 947 -11.21 52.43 19.48
N THR A 948 -10.33 51.44 19.57
CA THR A 948 -8.87 51.60 19.65
C THR A 948 -8.17 51.21 18.35
N SER A 949 -8.85 50.49 17.46
CA SER A 949 -8.34 50.07 16.16
C SER A 949 -9.45 50.11 15.10
N LEU A 950 -9.15 50.65 13.92
CA LEU A 950 -10.06 50.69 12.76
C LEU A 950 -9.31 50.28 11.49
N SER A 951 -9.89 49.41 10.68
CA SER A 951 -9.34 49.00 9.38
C SER A 951 -10.45 49.05 8.33
N ILE A 952 -10.22 49.74 7.22
CA ILE A 952 -11.18 49.86 6.12
C ILE A 952 -10.46 49.56 4.81
N ASP A 953 -10.90 48.52 4.12
CA ASP A 953 -10.42 48.06 2.83
C ASP A 953 -11.55 48.09 1.81
N SER A 954 -11.90 49.28 1.31
CA SER A 954 -12.91 49.45 0.26
C SER A 954 -12.26 49.65 -1.09
N SER A 955 -12.82 49.07 -2.14
CA SER A 955 -12.38 49.31 -3.53
C SER A 955 -12.72 50.72 -4.04
N VAL A 956 -13.59 51.45 -3.31
CA VAL A 956 -14.02 52.82 -3.59
C VAL A 956 -14.06 53.54 -2.24
N LEU A 957 -13.19 54.50 -2.01
CA LEU A 957 -13.10 55.28 -0.76
C LEU A 957 -13.05 56.77 -1.12
N ASP A 958 -13.91 57.16 -2.06
CA ASP A 958 -13.81 58.41 -2.82
C ASP A 958 -14.91 59.42 -2.43
N ASN A 959 -15.82 59.02 -1.53
CA ASN A 959 -16.93 59.84 -1.06
C ASN A 959 -16.48 60.83 0.04
N SER A 960 -16.65 62.13 -0.21
CA SER A 960 -16.27 63.21 0.70
C SER A 960 -16.94 63.14 2.08
N ASP A 961 -18.19 62.67 2.16
CA ASP A 961 -18.93 62.59 3.43
C ASP A 961 -18.37 61.47 4.32
N THR A 962 -18.05 60.32 3.71
CA THR A 962 -17.35 59.20 4.35
C THR A 962 -15.98 59.62 4.89
N LEU A 963 -15.22 60.39 4.10
CA LEU A 963 -13.90 60.88 4.50
C LEU A 963 -13.97 61.92 5.62
N ALA A 964 -15.00 62.76 5.64
CA ALA A 964 -15.28 63.67 6.76
C ALA A 964 -15.61 62.90 8.05
N LEU A 965 -16.33 61.79 7.94
CA LEU A 965 -16.66 60.93 9.07
C LEU A 965 -15.44 60.17 9.61
N ILE A 966 -14.58 59.65 8.73
CA ILE A 966 -13.29 59.08 9.09
C ILE A 966 -12.43 60.15 9.82
N SER A 967 -12.41 61.38 9.32
CA SER A 967 -11.72 62.51 9.99
C SER A 967 -12.25 62.77 11.40
N SER A 968 -13.56 62.68 11.60
CA SER A 968 -14.19 62.78 12.93
C SER A 968 -13.75 61.66 13.86
N ILE A 969 -13.70 60.41 13.38
CA ILE A 969 -13.27 59.24 14.17
C ILE A 969 -11.79 59.35 14.55
N ILE A 970 -10.92 59.83 13.65
CA ILE A 970 -9.50 60.08 13.92
C ILE A 970 -9.33 61.14 15.03
N ALA A 971 -10.24 62.11 15.11
CA ALA A 971 -10.24 63.15 16.14
C ALA A 971 -10.75 62.67 17.51
N GLN A 972 -11.34 61.47 17.61
CA GLN A 972 -11.78 60.90 18.88
C GLN A 972 -10.59 60.47 19.76
N LYS A 973 -10.70 60.71 21.07
CA LYS A 973 -9.69 60.28 22.04
C LYS A 973 -9.76 58.75 22.22
N GLY A 974 -8.76 58.00 21.76
CA GLY A 974 -8.64 56.56 22.05
C GLY A 974 -8.23 55.67 20.88
N LEU A 975 -8.30 56.16 19.63
CA LEU A 975 -7.86 55.39 18.47
C LEU A 975 -6.32 55.28 18.45
N HIS A 976 -5.80 54.06 18.41
CA HIS A 976 -4.37 53.74 18.43
C HIS A 976 -3.87 53.14 17.12
N GLU A 977 -4.73 52.49 16.34
CA GLU A 977 -4.38 51.83 15.08
C GLU A 977 -5.42 52.13 13.99
N LEU A 978 -4.94 52.53 12.81
CA LEU A 978 -5.77 52.87 11.65
C LEU A 978 -5.18 52.23 10.40
N ASN A 979 -6.00 51.53 9.61
CA ASN A 979 -5.62 50.98 8.31
C ASN A 979 -6.65 51.39 7.26
N LEU A 980 -6.23 52.06 6.18
CA LEU A 980 -7.11 52.60 5.15
C LEU A 980 -6.63 52.22 3.74
N SER A 981 -7.50 51.60 2.97
CA SER A 981 -7.27 51.30 1.54
C SER A 981 -7.66 52.50 0.67
N ILE A 982 -7.05 53.65 0.91
CA ILE A 982 -7.33 54.91 0.22
C ILE A 982 -6.20 55.28 -0.75
N ASP A 983 -6.55 55.96 -1.83
CA ASP A 983 -5.58 56.51 -2.78
C ASP A 983 -5.08 57.90 -2.37
N ALA A 984 -4.15 58.46 -3.16
CA ALA A 984 -3.57 59.77 -2.87
C ALA A 984 -4.64 60.89 -2.83
N TYR A 985 -5.64 60.85 -3.71
CA TYR A 985 -6.67 61.90 -3.76
C TYR A 985 -7.52 61.93 -2.49
N GLY A 986 -7.87 60.76 -1.96
CA GLY A 986 -8.64 60.67 -0.72
C GLY A 986 -7.87 61.12 0.53
N ILE A 987 -6.54 61.00 0.56
CA ILE A 987 -5.71 61.47 1.69
C ILE A 987 -5.85 62.97 1.93
N ASP A 988 -5.90 63.77 0.86
CA ASP A 988 -5.99 65.24 0.95
C ASP A 988 -7.32 65.70 1.56
N GLN A 989 -8.35 64.85 1.52
CA GLN A 989 -9.66 65.12 2.10
C GLN A 989 -9.75 64.70 3.58
N ILE A 990 -8.77 63.96 4.10
CA ILE A 990 -8.73 63.56 5.52
C ILE A 990 -8.10 64.69 6.35
N SER A 991 -8.83 65.15 7.36
CA SER A 991 -8.30 66.10 8.33
C SER A 991 -7.54 65.36 9.44
N TRP A 992 -6.22 65.53 9.52
CA TRP A 992 -5.39 64.92 10.57
C TRP A 992 -5.21 65.87 11.78
N PRO A 993 -5.69 65.52 12.98
CA PRO A 993 -5.72 66.43 14.12
C PRO A 993 -4.35 66.52 14.83
N LYS A 994 -3.71 67.70 14.76
CA LYS A 994 -2.36 67.98 15.31
C LYS A 994 -2.15 67.75 16.82
N GLN A 995 -3.18 67.86 17.66
CA GLN A 995 -3.01 67.99 19.12
C GLN A 995 -3.72 66.92 19.98
N CYS A 996 -4.56 66.06 19.40
CA CYS A 996 -5.40 65.13 20.17
C CYS A 996 -5.29 63.65 19.77
N CYS A 997 -4.47 63.30 18.78
CA CYS A 997 -4.47 61.95 18.23
C CYS A 997 -3.63 60.98 19.09
N THR A 998 -4.26 59.91 19.59
CA THR A 998 -3.60 58.78 20.26
C THR A 998 -3.05 57.73 19.29
N LEU A 999 -3.12 58.01 17.99
CA LEU A 999 -2.77 57.10 16.92
C LEU A 999 -1.27 56.80 16.93
N ARG A 1000 -0.95 55.51 17.05
CA ARG A 1000 0.43 54.99 17.08
C ARG A 1000 0.76 54.16 15.86
N LYS A 1001 -0.25 53.64 15.15
CA LYS A 1001 -0.09 52.83 13.95
C LYS A 1001 -1.01 53.32 12.84
N LEU A 1002 -0.44 53.51 11.66
CA LEU A 1002 -1.16 53.93 10.45
C LEU A 1002 -0.74 53.05 9.29
N ALA A 1003 -1.70 52.51 8.56
CA ALA A 1003 -1.49 51.82 7.30
C ALA A 1003 -2.34 52.49 6.20
N ILE A 1004 -1.75 52.81 5.06
CA ILE A 1004 -2.44 53.44 3.92
C ILE A 1004 -2.04 52.73 2.62
N LYS A 1005 -2.97 52.59 1.68
CA LYS A 1005 -2.72 51.94 0.39
C LYS A 1005 -1.83 52.76 -0.52
N SER A 1006 -2.15 54.00 -0.87
CA SER A 1006 -1.30 54.83 -1.74
C SER A 1006 -1.20 56.26 -1.25
N CYS A 1007 0.00 56.84 -1.27
CA CYS A 1007 0.23 58.25 -0.96
C CYS A 1007 1.36 58.85 -1.81
N THR A 1008 1.41 60.18 -1.89
CA THR A 1008 2.53 60.92 -2.48
C THR A 1008 3.62 61.26 -1.47
N SER A 1009 4.80 61.65 -1.96
CA SER A 1009 5.90 62.16 -1.15
C SER A 1009 5.54 63.42 -0.34
N GLU A 1010 4.68 64.31 -0.82
CA GLU A 1010 4.23 65.45 -0.01
C GLU A 1010 3.30 65.00 1.14
N GLN A 1011 2.42 64.05 0.86
CA GLN A 1011 1.42 63.54 1.79
C GLN A 1011 2.02 62.78 2.96
N ILE A 1012 3.07 61.96 2.74
CA ILE A 1012 3.75 61.27 3.84
C ILE A 1012 4.31 62.27 4.86
N TYR A 1013 4.88 63.38 4.39
CA TYR A 1013 5.41 64.43 5.26
C TYR A 1013 4.30 65.19 5.99
N LEU A 1014 3.18 65.47 5.32
CA LEU A 1014 1.99 66.05 5.95
C LEU A 1014 1.46 65.15 7.07
N ILE A 1015 1.33 63.85 6.82
CA ILE A 1015 0.87 62.86 7.81
C ILE A 1015 1.80 62.81 9.01
N LEU A 1016 3.11 62.67 8.80
CA LEU A 1016 4.09 62.59 9.87
C LEU A 1016 4.15 63.88 10.71
N ARG A 1017 3.96 65.05 10.08
CA ARG A 1017 3.90 66.34 10.80
C ARG A 1017 2.62 66.51 11.60
N GLN A 1018 1.49 66.01 11.11
CA GLN A 1018 0.20 66.15 11.77
C GLN A 1018 -0.06 65.08 12.82
N LEU A 1019 0.72 63.99 12.81
CA LEU A 1019 0.61 62.86 13.75
C LEU A 1019 1.92 62.65 14.56
N PRO A 1020 2.24 63.53 15.51
CA PRO A 1020 3.51 63.48 16.24
C PRO A 1020 3.69 62.23 17.14
N ASN A 1021 2.62 61.48 17.43
CA ASN A 1021 2.65 60.27 18.27
C ASN A 1021 2.77 58.96 17.46
N LEU A 1022 2.85 59.05 16.12
CA LEU A 1022 2.88 57.89 15.24
C LEU A 1022 4.19 57.11 15.42
N ARG A 1023 4.08 55.81 15.69
CA ARG A 1023 5.22 54.89 15.89
C ARG A 1023 5.43 53.92 14.74
N HIS A 1024 4.35 53.49 14.08
CA HIS A 1024 4.42 52.56 12.95
C HIS A 1024 3.63 53.12 11.77
N LEU A 1025 4.28 53.21 10.61
CA LEU A 1025 3.66 53.63 9.37
C LEU A 1025 3.84 52.55 8.31
N LYS A 1026 2.76 52.09 7.70
CA LYS A 1026 2.78 51.17 6.56
C LYS A 1026 2.14 51.84 5.35
N LEU A 1027 2.80 51.75 4.21
CA LEU A 1027 2.32 52.25 2.92
C LEU A 1027 2.37 51.09 1.94
N ASP A 1028 1.30 50.78 1.21
CA ASP A 1028 1.37 49.75 0.17
C ASP A 1028 2.01 50.31 -1.12
N HIS A 1029 1.80 51.59 -1.43
CA HIS A 1029 2.38 52.31 -2.56
C HIS A 1029 2.77 53.75 -2.16
N LEU A 1030 3.95 54.20 -2.60
CA LEU A 1030 4.45 55.56 -2.42
C LEU A 1030 4.95 56.11 -3.75
N ASP A 1031 4.20 57.06 -4.30
CA ASP A 1031 4.53 57.81 -5.50
C ASP A 1031 5.45 58.98 -5.16
N TRP A 1032 6.65 58.96 -5.74
CA TRP A 1032 7.71 59.95 -5.47
C TRP A 1032 7.88 60.94 -6.63
N PHE A 1033 7.99 62.25 -6.34
CA PHE A 1033 8.19 63.31 -7.33
C PHE A 1033 9.51 64.10 -7.08
N GLU A 1034 10.26 64.42 -8.15
CA GLU A 1034 11.68 64.86 -8.09
C GLU A 1034 11.97 66.27 -7.53
N ASN A 1035 10.98 67.06 -7.09
CA ASN A 1035 11.18 68.50 -6.77
C ASN A 1035 10.85 68.95 -5.33
N GLU A 1036 10.74 68.04 -4.36
CA GLU A 1036 10.14 68.32 -3.03
C GLU A 1036 11.14 68.51 -1.87
N ARG A 1037 12.36 69.02 -2.13
CA ARG A 1037 13.33 69.32 -1.05
C ARG A 1037 13.03 70.62 -0.28
N SER A 1038 12.13 71.45 -0.77
CA SER A 1038 11.69 72.64 -0.06
C SER A 1038 10.56 72.26 0.89
N ILE A 1039 10.69 72.61 2.18
CA ILE A 1039 9.64 72.68 3.23
C ILE A 1039 9.75 71.65 4.38
N ILE A 1040 10.93 71.18 4.81
CA ILE A 1040 11.02 70.44 6.10
C ILE A 1040 12.33 70.71 6.84
N CYS A 1041 12.24 71.18 8.09
CA CYS A 1041 13.41 71.40 8.97
C CYS A 1041 13.28 70.69 10.34
N GLU A 1042 12.22 69.94 10.61
CA GLU A 1042 11.99 69.29 11.91
C GLU A 1042 12.01 67.76 11.80
N PRO A 1043 12.72 67.04 12.69
CA PRO A 1043 12.76 65.59 12.71
C PRO A 1043 11.50 64.96 13.32
N PHE A 1044 11.12 63.78 12.83
CA PHE A 1044 10.01 62.95 13.28
C PHE A 1044 10.48 62.00 14.40
N GLU A 1045 10.43 62.48 15.65
CA GLU A 1045 11.08 61.82 16.80
C GLU A 1045 10.38 60.55 17.32
N GLN A 1046 9.17 60.22 16.88
CA GLN A 1046 8.40 59.10 17.45
C GLN A 1046 8.26 57.89 16.53
N LEU A 1047 8.62 57.99 15.24
CA LEU A 1047 8.47 56.89 14.29
C LEU A 1047 9.55 55.83 14.55
N ILE A 1048 9.11 54.60 14.84
CA ILE A 1048 9.95 53.44 15.18
C ILE A 1048 10.03 52.47 14.00
N SER A 1049 8.92 52.32 13.25
CA SER A 1049 8.81 51.39 12.13
C SER A 1049 8.17 52.02 10.90
N LEU A 1050 8.78 51.78 9.74
CA LEU A 1050 8.28 52.21 8.43
C LEU A 1050 8.26 51.02 7.47
N THR A 1051 7.12 50.77 6.84
CA THR A 1051 6.96 49.76 5.78
C THR A 1051 6.48 50.45 4.51
N ILE A 1052 7.15 50.23 3.39
CA ILE A 1052 6.76 50.73 2.08
C ILE A 1052 6.67 49.54 1.13
N GLY A 1053 5.49 49.29 0.59
CA GLY A 1053 5.19 48.18 -0.31
C GLY A 1053 5.86 48.38 -1.65
N GLN A 1054 5.47 49.42 -2.37
CA GLN A 1054 6.03 49.79 -3.68
C GLN A 1054 6.46 51.24 -3.68
N THR A 1055 7.65 51.54 -4.21
CA THR A 1055 8.06 52.94 -4.41
C THR A 1055 9.09 53.12 -5.53
N LYS A 1056 9.05 54.30 -6.15
CA LYS A 1056 10.03 54.79 -7.13
C LYS A 1056 11.02 55.81 -6.54
N MET A 1057 11.05 55.95 -5.21
CA MET A 1057 11.90 56.90 -4.52
C MET A 1057 13.41 56.62 -4.76
N PRO A 1058 14.20 57.63 -5.17
CA PRO A 1058 15.66 57.49 -5.27
C PRO A 1058 16.31 57.21 -3.91
N LEU A 1059 17.40 56.42 -3.89
CA LEU A 1059 18.13 56.06 -2.66
C LEU A 1059 18.63 57.27 -1.87
N SER A 1060 18.99 58.38 -2.54
CA SER A 1060 19.40 59.60 -1.86
C SER A 1060 18.26 60.22 -1.03
N GLU A 1061 17.03 60.11 -1.52
CA GLU A 1061 15.83 60.64 -0.87
C GLU A 1061 15.35 59.71 0.25
N LEU A 1062 15.47 58.39 0.07
CA LEU A 1062 15.29 57.42 1.15
C LEU A 1062 16.25 57.70 2.32
N GLY A 1063 17.52 57.98 2.02
CA GLY A 1063 18.50 58.37 3.03
C GLY A 1063 18.13 59.67 3.75
N TYR A 1064 17.54 60.63 3.04
CA TYR A 1064 17.05 61.86 3.66
C TYR A 1064 15.85 61.59 4.59
N LEU A 1065 14.89 60.77 4.17
CA LEU A 1065 13.74 60.36 4.99
C LEU A 1065 14.17 59.65 6.28
N ILE A 1066 15.15 58.74 6.20
CA ILE A 1066 15.75 58.07 7.38
C ILE A 1066 16.41 59.10 8.31
N SER A 1067 17.13 60.08 7.74
CA SER A 1067 17.77 61.13 8.55
C SER A 1067 16.78 62.01 9.31
N LEU A 1068 15.58 62.21 8.75
CA LEU A 1068 14.48 62.92 9.38
C LEU A 1068 13.73 62.09 10.43
N THR A 1069 13.98 60.78 10.55
CA THR A 1069 13.27 59.88 11.48
C THR A 1069 14.25 59.27 12.49
N PRO A 1070 14.80 60.05 13.43
CA PRO A 1070 15.93 59.62 14.25
C PRO A 1070 15.63 58.43 15.19
N SER A 1071 14.36 58.13 15.44
CA SER A 1071 13.92 57.01 16.28
C SER A 1071 13.57 55.74 15.49
N LEU A 1072 13.71 55.77 14.15
CA LEU A 1072 13.42 54.64 13.29
C LEU A 1072 14.44 53.53 13.55
N VAL A 1073 13.95 52.33 13.85
CA VAL A 1073 14.76 51.13 14.07
C VAL A 1073 14.36 49.98 13.13
N ASP A 1074 13.13 49.98 12.62
CA ASP A 1074 12.61 48.96 11.71
C ASP A 1074 12.23 49.58 10.36
N LEU A 1075 12.85 49.16 9.26
CA LEU A 1075 12.51 49.62 7.90
C LEU A 1075 12.31 48.43 6.95
N TYR A 1076 11.14 48.38 6.32
CA TYR A 1076 10.74 47.32 5.39
C TYR A 1076 10.38 47.90 4.02
N LEU A 1077 11.06 47.48 2.95
CA LEU A 1077 10.84 47.95 1.58
C LEU A 1077 10.50 46.76 0.67
N ILE A 1078 9.23 46.50 0.39
CA ILE A 1078 8.81 45.24 -0.27
C ILE A 1078 9.15 45.24 -1.77
N GLU A 1079 9.08 46.37 -2.46
CA GLU A 1079 9.37 46.50 -3.89
C GLU A 1079 9.96 47.89 -4.17
N LEU A 1080 11.30 47.95 -4.16
CA LEU A 1080 12.05 49.14 -4.52
C LEU A 1080 12.46 49.07 -6.00
N ASN A 1081 11.96 49.99 -6.82
CA ASN A 1081 12.31 50.04 -8.24
C ASN A 1081 13.56 50.93 -8.46
N VAL A 1082 14.73 50.30 -8.66
CA VAL A 1082 16.02 50.99 -8.83
C VAL A 1082 16.68 50.55 -10.13
N SER A 1083 17.09 51.50 -10.97
CA SER A 1083 17.91 51.20 -12.16
C SER A 1083 19.34 50.80 -11.78
N VAL A 1084 19.90 49.77 -12.42
CA VAL A 1084 21.21 49.21 -12.03
C VAL A 1084 22.33 49.79 -12.90
N ASN A 1085 23.08 50.75 -12.35
CA ASN A 1085 24.34 51.22 -12.94
C ASN A 1085 25.37 51.55 -11.83
N ALA A 1086 26.64 51.77 -12.22
CA ALA A 1086 27.74 52.04 -11.28
C ALA A 1086 27.50 53.24 -10.35
N TYR A 1087 26.72 54.24 -10.77
CA TYR A 1087 26.37 55.39 -9.94
C TYR A 1087 25.50 54.99 -8.72
N TYR A 1088 24.61 54.01 -8.87
CA TYR A 1088 23.75 53.52 -7.78
C TYR A 1088 24.48 52.69 -6.73
N ILE A 1089 25.59 52.02 -7.08
CA ILE A 1089 26.42 51.27 -6.12
C ILE A 1089 27.01 52.21 -5.06
N THR A 1090 27.58 53.34 -5.49
CA THR A 1090 28.08 54.38 -4.59
C THR A 1090 27.00 54.99 -3.69
N GLN A 1091 25.75 55.05 -4.15
CA GLN A 1091 24.63 55.56 -3.35
C GLN A 1091 24.23 54.53 -2.27
N TRP A 1092 24.23 53.24 -2.58
CA TRP A 1092 24.03 52.17 -1.60
C TRP A 1092 25.12 52.20 -0.53
N GLU A 1093 26.41 52.26 -0.89
CA GLU A 1093 27.51 52.34 0.08
C GLU A 1093 27.37 53.55 1.02
N LYS A 1094 26.94 54.70 0.49
CA LYS A 1094 26.70 55.91 1.28
C LYS A 1094 25.50 55.75 2.22
N LEU A 1095 24.37 55.23 1.73
CA LEU A 1095 23.17 54.98 2.54
C LEU A 1095 23.46 54.00 3.68
N ILE A 1096 24.16 52.91 3.34
CA ILE A 1096 24.63 51.87 4.23
C ILE A 1096 25.52 52.45 5.34
N SER A 1097 26.58 53.18 4.99
CA SER A 1097 27.57 53.67 5.96
C SER A 1097 27.06 54.82 6.84
N THR A 1098 26.03 55.55 6.42
CA THR A 1098 25.60 56.78 7.12
C THR A 1098 24.22 56.67 7.80
N GLN A 1099 23.28 55.91 7.24
CA GLN A 1099 21.88 55.91 7.70
C GLN A 1099 21.41 54.54 8.22
N LEU A 1100 21.81 53.42 7.58
CA LEU A 1100 21.30 52.09 7.95
C LEU A 1100 21.92 51.53 9.24
N THR A 1101 23.08 52.01 9.68
CA THR A 1101 23.74 51.58 10.93
C THR A 1101 22.93 51.85 12.19
N ARG A 1102 21.86 52.65 12.09
CA ARG A 1102 20.96 53.01 13.18
C ARG A 1102 19.77 52.07 13.31
N LEU A 1103 19.50 51.25 12.29
CA LEU A 1103 18.36 50.34 12.26
C LEU A 1103 18.70 49.03 12.99
N GLU A 1104 17.74 48.48 13.72
CA GLU A 1104 17.80 47.11 14.25
C GLU A 1104 17.34 46.09 13.20
N LYS A 1105 16.41 46.48 12.32
CA LYS A 1105 15.94 45.62 11.22
C LYS A 1105 15.81 46.43 9.94
N PHE A 1106 16.40 45.91 8.88
CA PHE A 1106 16.23 46.41 7.53
C PHE A 1106 15.97 45.24 6.57
N GLU A 1107 14.79 45.22 5.97
CA GLU A 1107 14.41 44.23 4.97
C GLU A 1107 14.02 44.95 3.70
N PHE A 1108 14.54 44.51 2.56
CA PHE A 1108 14.19 45.07 1.27
C PHE A 1108 14.10 43.99 0.19
N ARG A 1109 13.27 44.23 -0.82
CA ARG A 1109 13.18 43.41 -2.02
C ARG A 1109 13.20 44.31 -3.25
N ILE A 1110 14.05 43.92 -4.20
CA ILE A 1110 14.27 44.64 -5.46
C ILE A 1110 13.64 43.84 -6.58
N ILE A 1111 12.90 44.52 -7.45
CA ILE A 1111 12.41 43.96 -8.70
C ILE A 1111 13.33 44.44 -9.82
N CYS A 1112 14.02 43.52 -10.47
CA CYS A 1112 14.88 43.81 -11.63
C CYS A 1112 14.10 43.48 -12.91
N ASP A 1113 13.82 44.50 -13.72
CA ASP A 1113 13.04 44.34 -14.96
C ASP A 1113 13.83 43.65 -16.10
N GLN A 1114 15.13 43.35 -15.91
CA GLN A 1114 15.96 42.63 -16.91
C GLN A 1114 16.80 41.51 -16.27
N TYR A 1115 16.70 40.31 -16.87
CA TYR A 1115 17.45 39.09 -16.56
C TYR A 1115 18.94 39.23 -16.92
N ASP A 1116 19.71 40.01 -16.15
CA ASP A 1116 21.18 39.97 -16.22
C ASP A 1116 21.77 39.69 -14.83
N SER A 1117 22.24 38.46 -14.62
CA SER A 1117 22.82 37.98 -13.36
C SER A 1117 24.00 38.84 -12.86
N ALA A 1118 24.70 39.56 -13.75
CA ALA A 1118 25.80 40.47 -13.38
C ALA A 1118 25.33 41.71 -12.60
N ASN A 1119 24.08 42.15 -12.83
CA ASN A 1119 23.48 43.30 -12.15
C ASN A 1119 23.07 42.98 -10.70
N ILE A 1120 22.64 41.74 -10.42
CA ILE A 1120 22.24 41.31 -9.07
C ILE A 1120 23.46 41.23 -8.13
N GLU A 1121 24.58 40.67 -8.59
CA GLU A 1121 25.82 40.61 -7.80
C GLU A 1121 26.36 42.00 -7.45
N SER A 1122 26.24 42.96 -8.38
CA SER A 1122 26.64 44.35 -8.16
C SER A 1122 25.80 45.07 -7.09
N ILE A 1123 24.53 44.70 -6.93
CA ILE A 1123 23.62 45.21 -5.90
C ILE A 1123 23.91 44.58 -4.52
N ILE A 1124 24.26 43.30 -4.49
CA ILE A 1124 24.53 42.55 -3.25
C ILE A 1124 25.94 42.86 -2.71
N ALA A 1125 26.91 43.17 -3.56
CA ALA A 1125 28.31 43.35 -3.19
C ALA A 1125 28.55 44.32 -2.01
N PRO A 1126 27.91 45.51 -1.92
CA PRO A 1126 28.06 46.41 -0.77
C PRO A 1126 27.66 45.78 0.57
N PHE A 1127 26.65 44.90 0.59
CA PHE A 1127 26.18 44.18 1.79
C PHE A 1127 27.10 43.02 2.20
N ARG A 1128 27.99 42.55 1.31
CA ARG A 1128 28.97 41.49 1.59
C ARG A 1128 30.29 42.00 2.16
N THR A 1129 30.45 43.33 2.31
CA THR A 1129 31.66 43.91 2.88
C THR A 1129 31.82 43.55 4.37
N PRO A 1130 33.05 43.37 4.88
CA PRO A 1130 33.30 42.88 6.24
C PRO A 1130 32.63 43.69 7.36
N PHE A 1131 32.41 44.98 7.12
CA PHE A 1131 31.80 45.92 8.06
C PHE A 1131 30.41 45.48 8.56
N TRP A 1132 29.60 44.80 7.72
CA TRP A 1132 28.27 44.31 8.12
C TRP A 1132 28.28 42.91 8.73
N LEU A 1133 29.18 42.05 8.29
CA LEU A 1133 29.35 40.71 8.86
C LEU A 1133 29.82 40.76 10.32
N GLU A 1134 30.53 41.82 10.72
CA GLU A 1134 30.98 42.05 12.11
C GLU A 1134 29.90 42.68 13.02
N GLN A 1135 28.96 43.44 12.47
CA GLN A 1135 27.89 44.12 13.22
C GLN A 1135 26.61 43.26 13.33
N LYS A 1136 26.72 41.95 13.64
CA LYS A 1136 25.55 41.08 13.88
C LYS A 1136 24.63 41.70 14.95
N ARG A 1137 23.57 42.36 14.50
CA ARG A 1137 22.30 42.57 15.17
C ARG A 1137 21.21 42.20 14.20
#